data_AF-A0A6C7EB66-F1
#
_entry.id   AF-A0A6C7EB66-F1
#
_cell.length_a   1.000
_cell.length_b   1.000
_cell.length_c   1.000
_cell.angle_alpha   90.00
_cell.angle_beta   90.00
_cell.angle_gamma   90.00
#
_symmetry.space_group_name_H-M   'P 1'
#
loop_
_entity.id
_entity.type
_entity.pdbx_description
1 polymer ?
#
loop_
_entity_poly.entity_id
_entity_poly.type
_entity_poly.pdbx_seq_one_letter_code
_entity_poly.pdbx_strand_id
1 'polypeptide(L)'
;MQLTEPFIRLPFAFDVEKLREEVEALPEDAWRRHPTGHKGNTAVSLVSVGGDHTDDSIGGQQATTGWLQPDSYLAQTIASFGVPVGRTRLMRIDPGGEATPHFDVHLYWFDRVRIHVPIITTPDVEFQCGDASVHMAAGESWVFDTFRRHNVLNPGGSHRVHLVIDTVGTPALWEMIRNGAGATNVDAKTLPYEEGRTPLILPESFNIAPVMPPAQMQAIWARLSEHVPTDGAGVAIRAEVDQFIETWQTLWALHGSTPSAAGYRAEVDRFVAALRALPDAVIEYNHSSAATTIGTLLAASALAAGPDKETAASPPVVKVHETPVPDASNDEKGDPRFDRPVIIVSPPRAGSTLLFETLAKAPNLFTIGRESHMLIESIPGLRPSDNDWHSNELTAEHATPPVVEALRDAFWNDLRDRNEQPPPMEGTGLRFLEKTPKNALRIEFLDRVFPDARYIYLSRPPRAEISSMIDAWRSGGFATYPDLPNWEGIPWSLLLIPGWQDLIGKSVQEICAKQWEYTTNKILDDLDRVAPGRWTVANYHRLTGDPNAEIARLCRFAELPWDDPLDGPLPLSRHTLTPPAPDKWRRNTTELHEVLGTVKETADRANAVSGGPGPGATAAPRTAAPKRAAAAAPKAPAGDEVETNAAIDAGQHPMGSVHTSSVPELLGKTGLSLLMSTYQSGKMVTLREMDGVLNTHFTPFPRPMGIAWRPGGGANRGTGALAIGTRDEIWTYRDQPAVAQKIEPKGTYGSCYVMRNRHVTGDIAIHEQAYDREGELWVVNTRFSCLSTIDAEHSFVPRWTPPWISGLGPEDRCHLNGMAMRDGKPKYVSMFSESDQPQGWRDTKAFGGLVMDIESNEILTSGLCMPHSPRWYRDQLFILESGKGTLSRVDLDSGETETITKLPGFTRGLAFIGRYAIVGLSQVRESVFAGIPLTQTNEPRHSGVWIVDLDTAKIVGFVRFDGLVQEVFDLQVIVGAGGAVDESGKPSGRHVHLMELENELHNKSFVVPTEALATASSD
;
A
#
# COMPACT_ATOMS: atom_id res chain seq x y z
N MET A 1 7.74 13.79 -13.09
CA MET A 1 7.85 14.91 -12.14
C MET A 1 6.58 15.75 -12.18
N GLN A 2 6.05 16.12 -11.00
CA GLN A 2 4.86 16.98 -10.85
C GLN A 2 5.28 18.46 -10.88
N LEU A 3 4.56 19.30 -11.65
CA LEU A 3 4.77 20.76 -11.72
C LEU A 3 3.51 21.52 -11.30
N THR A 4 3.65 22.81 -10.99
CA THR A 4 2.52 23.68 -10.60
C THR A 4 1.58 24.01 -11.77
N GLU A 5 2.09 23.95 -13.01
CA GLU A 5 1.33 24.20 -14.23
C GLU A 5 1.63 23.10 -15.26
N PRO A 6 0.68 22.78 -16.16
CA PRO A 6 0.89 21.75 -17.19
C PRO A 6 2.09 22.01 -18.08
N PHE A 7 2.32 23.26 -18.49
CA PHE A 7 3.42 23.68 -19.35
C PHE A 7 4.06 24.96 -18.81
N ILE A 8 5.39 25.02 -18.78
CA ILE A 8 6.14 26.20 -18.36
C ILE A 8 7.22 26.48 -19.41
N ARG A 9 7.21 27.70 -19.96
CA ARG A 9 8.24 28.17 -20.88
C ARG A 9 9.45 28.69 -20.09
N LEU A 10 10.64 28.27 -20.49
CA LEU A 10 11.90 28.73 -19.92
C LEU A 10 12.41 29.99 -20.66
N PRO A 11 13.22 30.84 -20.00
CA PRO A 11 13.67 32.12 -20.55
C PRO A 11 14.86 31.99 -21.53
N PHE A 12 14.93 30.90 -22.30
CA PHE A 12 15.95 30.71 -23.34
C PHE A 12 15.33 30.45 -24.70
N ALA A 13 15.94 31.05 -25.72
CA ALA A 13 15.70 30.78 -27.12
C ALA A 13 17.02 30.46 -27.84
N PHE A 14 16.97 29.63 -28.86
CA PHE A 14 18.14 29.12 -29.59
C PHE A 14 18.06 29.39 -31.09
N ASP A 15 19.20 29.40 -31.76
CA ASP A 15 19.34 29.49 -33.21
C ASP A 15 18.81 28.22 -33.88
N VAL A 16 17.56 28.30 -34.33
CA VAL A 16 16.83 27.16 -34.91
C VAL A 16 17.50 26.63 -36.15
N GLU A 17 18.00 27.50 -37.02
CA GLU A 17 18.59 27.07 -38.29
C GLU A 17 19.87 26.31 -38.03
N LYS A 18 20.70 26.77 -37.09
CA LYS A 18 21.91 26.03 -36.71
C LYS A 18 21.61 24.68 -36.07
N LEU A 19 20.62 24.59 -35.18
CA LEU A 19 20.20 23.32 -34.58
C LEU A 19 19.63 22.37 -35.65
N ARG A 20 18.85 22.89 -36.61
CA ARG A 20 18.29 22.10 -37.70
C ARG A 20 19.39 21.54 -38.60
N GLU A 21 20.35 22.35 -38.99
CA GLU A 21 21.52 21.91 -39.77
C GLU A 21 22.25 20.74 -39.09
N GLU A 22 22.49 20.81 -37.77
CA GLU A 22 23.16 19.74 -37.01
C GLU A 22 22.30 18.47 -36.91
N VAL A 23 20.99 18.60 -36.72
CA VAL A 23 20.06 17.46 -36.65
C VAL A 23 19.93 16.77 -38.01
N GLU A 24 19.82 17.54 -39.11
CA GLU A 24 19.72 17.01 -40.47
C GLU A 24 21.03 16.38 -40.97
N ALA A 25 22.17 16.79 -40.42
CA ALA A 25 23.47 16.19 -40.70
C ALA A 25 23.67 14.81 -40.05
N LEU A 26 22.83 14.41 -39.09
CA LEU A 26 22.91 13.08 -38.48
C LEU A 26 22.51 12.00 -39.48
N PRO A 27 23.28 10.89 -39.58
CA PRO A 27 22.97 9.82 -40.50
C PRO A 27 21.73 9.03 -40.03
N GLU A 28 21.00 8.41 -40.97
CA GLU A 28 19.74 7.74 -40.66
C GLU A 28 19.91 6.54 -39.69
N ASP A 29 21.09 5.93 -39.63
CA ASP A 29 21.42 4.85 -38.68
C ASP A 29 21.62 5.35 -37.23
N ALA A 30 21.81 6.65 -37.02
CA ALA A 30 21.76 7.27 -35.70
C ALA A 30 20.33 7.22 -35.11
N TRP A 31 19.30 7.24 -35.97
CA TRP A 31 17.89 7.25 -35.58
C TRP A 31 17.40 5.83 -35.31
N ARG A 32 17.22 5.52 -34.04
CA ARG A 32 16.75 4.21 -33.58
C ARG A 32 15.27 4.25 -33.28
N ARG A 33 14.56 3.15 -33.53
CA ARG A 33 13.16 3.02 -33.11
C ARG A 33 13.06 3.21 -31.61
N HIS A 34 12.11 4.01 -31.17
CA HIS A 34 11.84 4.17 -29.76
C HIS A 34 11.41 2.82 -29.16
N PRO A 35 11.88 2.43 -27.95
CA PRO A 35 11.59 1.11 -27.36
C PRO A 35 10.11 0.80 -27.19
N THR A 36 9.26 1.83 -27.18
CA THR A 36 7.79 1.70 -27.12
C THR A 36 7.18 1.12 -28.41
N GLY A 37 7.95 0.95 -29.49
CA GLY A 37 7.52 0.23 -30.70
C GLY A 37 6.59 0.97 -31.67
N HIS A 38 6.14 2.19 -31.34
CA HIS A 38 5.24 2.98 -32.19
C HIS A 38 5.86 3.31 -33.55
N LYS A 39 5.09 3.06 -34.62
CA LYS A 39 5.50 3.32 -36.00
C LYS A 39 5.70 4.82 -36.20
N GLY A 40 6.93 5.20 -36.56
CA GLY A 40 7.30 6.59 -36.81
C GLY A 40 7.78 7.39 -35.59
N ASN A 41 8.05 6.73 -34.46
CA ASN A 41 8.74 7.34 -33.32
C ASN A 41 10.18 6.82 -33.25
N THR A 42 11.15 7.71 -33.45
CA THR A 42 12.59 7.39 -33.45
C THR A 42 13.37 8.37 -32.59
N ALA A 43 14.52 7.95 -32.07
CA ALA A 43 15.37 8.79 -31.24
C ALA A 43 16.86 8.61 -31.53
N VAL A 44 17.63 9.67 -31.27
CA VAL A 44 19.09 9.64 -31.22
C VAL A 44 19.52 9.91 -29.78
N SER A 45 20.20 8.95 -29.15
CA SER A 45 20.74 9.11 -27.80
C SER A 45 22.02 9.96 -27.83
N LEU A 46 22.00 11.11 -27.15
CA LEU A 46 23.11 12.05 -27.02
C LEU A 46 23.87 11.89 -25.70
N VAL A 47 23.16 11.52 -24.63
CA VAL A 47 23.71 11.12 -23.33
C VAL A 47 22.98 9.86 -22.86
N SER A 48 23.73 8.80 -22.55
CA SER A 48 23.23 7.49 -22.13
C SER A 48 24.19 6.80 -21.16
N VAL A 49 23.81 5.63 -20.63
CA VAL A 49 24.64 4.84 -19.72
C VAL A 49 25.94 4.45 -20.44
N GLY A 50 27.08 4.80 -19.84
CA GLY A 50 28.41 4.57 -20.39
C GLY A 50 28.72 5.28 -21.72
N GLY A 51 27.82 6.12 -22.23
CA GLY A 51 27.91 6.72 -23.56
C GLY A 51 27.60 5.74 -24.69
N ASP A 52 27.04 4.58 -24.38
CA ASP A 52 26.55 3.64 -25.39
C ASP A 52 25.22 4.13 -25.95
N HIS A 53 25.22 4.61 -27.18
CA HIS A 53 24.02 5.07 -27.89
C HIS A 53 22.99 3.96 -28.15
N THR A 54 23.33 2.70 -27.89
CA THR A 54 22.43 1.54 -27.97
C THR A 54 21.76 1.22 -26.65
N ASP A 55 22.33 1.70 -25.54
CA ASP A 55 21.84 1.45 -24.20
C ASP A 55 20.74 2.45 -23.85
N ASP A 56 19.53 1.92 -23.69
CA ASP A 56 18.34 2.71 -23.37
C ASP A 56 17.93 2.61 -21.90
N SER A 57 18.79 2.00 -21.08
CA SER A 57 18.63 1.91 -19.63
C SER A 57 18.74 3.28 -18.96
N ILE A 58 18.16 3.36 -17.77
CA ILE A 58 17.98 4.61 -17.00
C ILE A 58 18.81 4.62 -15.71
N GLY A 59 19.48 3.51 -15.36
CA GLY A 59 20.33 3.38 -14.19
C GLY A 59 21.77 3.11 -14.58
N GLY A 60 22.70 3.91 -14.05
CA GLY A 60 24.13 3.80 -14.36
C GLY A 60 24.78 5.16 -14.64
N GLN A 61 26.11 5.18 -14.63
CA GLN A 61 26.90 6.37 -14.94
C GLN A 61 26.59 6.85 -16.36
N GLN A 62 26.13 8.08 -16.48
CA GLN A 62 25.84 8.69 -17.78
C GLN A 62 27.13 9.21 -18.43
N ALA A 63 27.19 9.15 -19.76
CA ALA A 63 28.22 9.81 -20.55
C ALA A 63 27.67 10.23 -21.92
N THR A 64 28.34 11.19 -22.55
CA THR A 64 28.02 11.66 -23.90
C THR A 64 28.30 10.55 -24.92
N THR A 65 27.39 10.38 -25.88
CA THR A 65 27.59 9.42 -26.97
C THR A 65 28.42 10.05 -28.10
N GLY A 66 28.85 9.23 -29.07
CA GLY A 66 29.51 9.73 -30.27
C GLY A 66 28.66 10.63 -31.16
N TRP A 67 27.34 10.70 -30.92
CA TRP A 67 26.42 11.55 -31.68
C TRP A 67 26.35 12.99 -31.16
N LEU A 68 26.95 13.28 -29.99
CA LEU A 68 27.06 14.63 -29.45
C LEU A 68 28.50 15.14 -29.58
N GLN A 69 28.78 15.93 -30.63
CA GLN A 69 30.11 16.51 -30.81
C GLN A 69 30.36 17.61 -29.76
N PRO A 70 31.53 17.65 -29.08
CA PRO A 70 31.77 18.57 -27.97
C PRO A 70 31.65 20.05 -28.31
N ASP A 71 31.92 20.44 -29.55
CA ASP A 71 31.86 21.82 -30.08
C ASP A 71 30.58 22.13 -30.85
N SER A 72 29.63 21.19 -30.90
CA SER A 72 28.33 21.37 -31.54
C SER A 72 27.45 22.39 -30.81
N TYR A 73 26.52 22.98 -31.55
CA TYR A 73 25.51 23.84 -30.99
C TYR A 73 24.50 23.05 -30.13
N LEU A 74 24.26 21.78 -30.41
CA LEU A 74 23.56 20.86 -29.50
C LEU A 74 24.24 20.80 -28.12
N ALA A 75 25.57 20.68 -28.06
CA ALA A 75 26.31 20.69 -26.80
C ALA A 75 26.22 22.06 -26.10
N GLN A 76 26.32 23.17 -26.85
CA GLN A 76 26.16 24.52 -26.29
C GLN A 76 24.76 24.74 -25.71
N THR A 77 23.73 24.23 -26.39
CA THR A 77 22.34 24.27 -25.97
C THR A 77 22.15 23.51 -24.65
N ILE A 78 22.62 22.26 -24.57
CA ILE A 78 22.53 21.44 -23.35
C ILE A 78 23.27 22.13 -22.18
N ALA A 79 24.49 22.61 -22.41
CA ALA A 79 25.30 23.25 -21.37
C ALA A 79 24.74 24.60 -20.89
N SER A 80 23.95 25.29 -21.72
CA SER A 80 23.39 26.61 -21.39
C SER A 80 22.48 26.60 -20.16
N PHE A 81 21.84 25.46 -19.86
CA PHE A 81 21.01 25.30 -18.68
C PHE A 81 21.84 25.15 -17.38
N GLY A 82 23.14 24.85 -17.49
CA GLY A 82 24.04 24.77 -16.33
C GLY A 82 23.64 23.68 -15.33
N VAL A 83 23.17 22.54 -15.83
CA VAL A 83 22.62 21.46 -15.01
C VAL A 83 23.40 20.15 -15.14
N PRO A 84 23.33 19.26 -14.13
CA PRO A 84 23.66 17.86 -14.31
C PRO A 84 22.74 17.23 -15.37
N VAL A 85 23.31 16.47 -16.30
CA VAL A 85 22.61 15.95 -17.47
C VAL A 85 22.39 14.45 -17.32
N GLY A 86 21.12 14.05 -17.27
CA GLY A 86 20.71 12.67 -17.36
C GLY A 86 20.58 12.22 -18.82
N ARG A 87 19.64 11.31 -19.06
CA ARG A 87 19.34 10.81 -20.39
C ARG A 87 18.90 11.95 -21.30
N THR A 88 19.63 12.14 -22.39
CA THR A 88 19.41 13.25 -23.33
C THR A 88 19.36 12.73 -24.75
N ARG A 89 18.37 13.18 -25.52
CA ARG A 89 18.05 12.59 -26.83
C ARG A 89 17.33 13.56 -27.75
N LEU A 90 17.52 13.35 -29.04
CA LEU A 90 16.63 13.91 -30.07
C LEU A 90 15.47 12.95 -30.25
N MET A 91 14.24 13.45 -30.21
CA MET A 91 13.02 12.65 -30.38
C MET A 91 12.28 13.09 -31.63
N ARG A 92 12.17 12.19 -32.61
CA ARG A 92 11.52 12.39 -33.91
C ARG A 92 10.20 11.64 -33.99
N ILE A 93 9.14 12.35 -34.35
CA ILE A 93 7.82 11.81 -34.68
C ILE A 93 7.56 12.07 -36.17
N ASP A 94 7.23 11.03 -36.92
CA ASP A 94 6.95 11.09 -38.36
C ASP A 94 5.65 11.86 -38.66
N PRO A 95 5.45 12.32 -39.91
CA PRO A 95 4.21 12.96 -40.36
C PRO A 95 2.97 12.10 -40.10
N GLY A 96 1.89 12.73 -39.62
CA GLY A 96 0.65 12.04 -39.24
C GLY A 96 0.80 11.10 -38.05
N GLY A 97 1.93 11.15 -37.34
CA GLY A 97 2.19 10.36 -36.15
C GLY A 97 1.64 11.02 -34.90
N GLU A 98 1.43 10.20 -33.87
CA GLU A 98 1.19 10.64 -32.50
C GLU A 98 2.10 9.87 -31.56
N ALA A 99 2.36 10.45 -30.39
CA ALA A 99 2.76 9.66 -29.25
C ALA A 99 1.52 8.93 -28.69
N THR A 100 1.75 8.04 -27.72
CA THR A 100 0.66 7.36 -27.01
C THR A 100 0.38 8.13 -25.73
N PRO A 101 -0.88 8.45 -25.37
CA PRO A 101 -1.18 9.12 -24.11
C PRO A 101 -0.65 8.32 -22.91
N HIS A 102 0.28 8.88 -22.15
CA HIS A 102 0.95 8.21 -21.02
C HIS A 102 1.32 9.21 -19.91
N PHE A 103 1.89 8.70 -18.83
CA PHE A 103 2.50 9.48 -17.75
C PHE A 103 3.76 8.73 -17.30
N ASP A 104 4.78 9.46 -16.85
CA ASP A 104 6.08 8.87 -16.56
C ASP A 104 6.11 8.31 -15.14
N VAL A 105 6.10 6.99 -15.00
CA VAL A 105 6.17 6.28 -13.71
C VAL A 105 7.41 5.40 -13.65
N HIS A 106 8.52 6.00 -13.22
CA HIS A 106 9.72 5.30 -12.78
C HIS A 106 10.48 6.21 -11.81
N LEU A 107 11.24 5.63 -10.87
CA LEU A 107 12.06 6.40 -9.91
C LEU A 107 12.93 7.46 -10.61
N TYR A 108 13.49 7.09 -11.76
CA TYR A 108 14.33 7.97 -12.56
C TYR A 108 13.69 9.32 -12.90
N TRP A 109 12.41 9.33 -13.31
CA TRP A 109 11.66 10.55 -13.66
C TRP A 109 10.91 11.18 -12.49
N PHE A 110 11.01 10.57 -11.30
CA PHE A 110 10.44 11.13 -10.08
C PHE A 110 11.20 12.39 -9.65
N ASP A 111 12.53 12.35 -9.74
CA ASP A 111 13.43 13.43 -9.31
C ASP A 111 13.93 14.31 -10.47
N ARG A 112 13.51 14.03 -11.71
CA ARG A 112 13.99 14.73 -12.92
C ARG A 112 12.88 15.46 -13.63
N VAL A 113 13.14 16.72 -13.95
CA VAL A 113 12.36 17.48 -14.93
C VAL A 113 12.92 17.23 -16.32
N ARG A 114 12.05 17.30 -17.33
CA ARG A 114 12.41 17.11 -18.73
C ARG A 114 12.32 18.44 -19.47
N ILE A 115 13.46 18.91 -19.97
CA ILE A 115 13.53 20.11 -20.79
C ILE A 115 13.34 19.71 -22.25
N HIS A 116 12.43 20.41 -22.94
CA HIS A 116 12.19 20.30 -24.37
C HIS A 116 12.69 21.54 -25.08
N VAL A 117 13.49 21.35 -26.12
CA VAL A 117 13.86 22.38 -27.10
C VAL A 117 13.36 21.93 -28.46
N PRO A 118 12.25 22.51 -28.98
CA PRO A 118 11.74 22.17 -30.31
C PRO A 118 12.71 22.65 -31.40
N ILE A 119 13.13 21.78 -32.31
CA ILE A 119 14.07 22.12 -33.39
C ILE A 119 13.35 22.10 -34.74
N ILE A 120 12.62 21.02 -35.01
CA ILE A 120 11.78 20.87 -36.19
C ILE A 120 10.36 20.68 -35.68
N THR A 121 9.47 21.65 -35.93
CA THR A 121 8.08 21.63 -35.48
C THR A 121 7.26 22.59 -36.32
N THR A 122 5.95 22.36 -36.42
CA THR A 122 5.01 23.20 -37.18
C THR A 122 3.83 23.60 -36.28
N PRO A 123 3.13 24.73 -36.53
CA PRO A 123 2.09 25.24 -35.62
C PRO A 123 0.92 24.30 -35.31
N ASP A 124 0.74 23.25 -36.11
CA ASP A 124 -0.25 22.19 -35.95
C ASP A 124 0.24 21.03 -35.05
N VAL A 125 1.52 21.01 -34.65
CA VAL A 125 2.03 20.10 -33.62
C VAL A 125 1.48 20.53 -32.27
N GLU A 126 0.84 19.59 -31.59
CA GLU A 126 0.14 19.83 -30.34
C GLU A 126 0.72 18.98 -29.22
N PHE A 127 1.11 19.60 -28.11
CA PHE A 127 1.42 18.92 -26.85
C PHE A 127 0.23 19.01 -25.91
N GLN A 128 -0.19 17.87 -25.38
CA GLN A 128 -1.31 17.76 -24.46
C GLN A 128 -0.79 17.33 -23.09
N CYS A 129 -1.26 17.97 -22.01
CA CYS A 129 -0.93 17.62 -20.63
C CYS A 129 -2.15 17.90 -19.74
N GLY A 130 -2.83 16.85 -19.29
CA GLY A 130 -4.17 16.96 -18.72
C GLY A 130 -5.13 17.60 -19.72
N ASP A 131 -5.88 18.61 -19.25
CA ASP A 131 -6.83 19.37 -20.08
C ASP A 131 -6.17 20.53 -20.86
N ALA A 132 -4.87 20.76 -20.65
CA ALA A 132 -4.12 21.82 -21.31
C ALA A 132 -3.45 21.33 -22.59
N SER A 133 -3.32 22.24 -23.54
CA SER A 133 -2.68 21.99 -24.82
C SER A 133 -1.86 23.20 -25.26
N VAL A 134 -0.67 22.96 -25.84
CA VAL A 134 0.22 24.02 -26.33
C VAL A 134 0.98 23.59 -27.58
N HIS A 135 1.24 24.54 -28.47
CA HIS A 135 2.28 24.41 -29.49
C HIS A 135 3.59 24.99 -28.93
N MET A 136 4.64 24.17 -28.84
CA MET A 136 5.98 24.63 -28.49
C MET A 136 6.71 25.06 -29.76
N ALA A 137 7.01 26.35 -29.92
CA ALA A 137 7.58 26.87 -31.15
C ALA A 137 9.08 26.55 -31.28
N ALA A 138 9.58 26.53 -32.51
CA ALA A 138 10.98 26.22 -32.80
C ALA A 138 11.94 27.19 -32.08
N GLY A 139 12.97 26.63 -31.47
CA GLY A 139 14.01 27.37 -30.76
C GLY A 139 13.65 27.78 -29.34
N GLU A 140 12.40 27.59 -28.92
CA GLU A 140 12.00 27.84 -27.53
C GLU A 140 12.51 26.75 -26.58
N SER A 141 12.36 26.98 -25.27
CA SER A 141 12.64 25.95 -24.27
C SER A 141 11.48 25.82 -23.29
N TRP A 142 11.15 24.59 -22.95
CA TRP A 142 9.94 24.25 -22.22
C TRP A 142 10.19 23.14 -21.21
N VAL A 143 9.42 23.13 -20.13
CA VAL A 143 9.21 21.96 -19.28
C VAL A 143 7.70 21.73 -19.15
N PHE A 144 7.29 20.50 -18.87
CA PHE A 144 5.89 20.19 -18.65
C PHE A 144 5.74 19.10 -17.58
N ASP A 145 4.55 19.01 -16.99
CA ASP A 145 4.25 18.03 -15.94
C ASP A 145 4.18 16.62 -16.55
N THR A 146 5.24 15.84 -16.36
CA THR A 146 5.31 14.45 -16.87
C THR A 146 4.58 13.45 -15.97
N PHE A 147 4.15 13.85 -14.77
CA PHE A 147 3.35 13.00 -13.89
C PHE A 147 1.86 13.05 -14.21
N ARG A 148 1.40 14.11 -14.87
CA ARG A 148 0.09 14.15 -15.54
C ARG A 148 0.09 13.33 -16.82
N ARG A 149 -1.09 12.83 -17.20
CA ARG A 149 -1.30 12.20 -18.50
C ARG A 149 -1.01 13.21 -19.61
N HIS A 150 -0.13 12.86 -20.53
CA HIS A 150 0.32 13.74 -21.60
C HIS A 150 0.45 12.98 -22.94
N ASN A 151 0.36 13.74 -24.03
CA ASN A 151 0.47 13.23 -25.39
C ASN A 151 1.11 14.27 -26.33
N VAL A 152 1.54 13.84 -27.51
CA VAL A 152 1.99 14.71 -28.59
C VAL A 152 1.31 14.27 -29.88
N LEU A 153 0.68 15.21 -30.57
CA LEU A 153 0.09 15.01 -31.89
C LEU A 153 0.93 15.72 -32.94
N ASN A 154 1.27 15.01 -34.04
CA ASN A 154 1.93 15.59 -35.21
C ASN A 154 1.07 15.36 -36.47
N PRO A 155 -0.07 16.05 -36.60
CA PRO A 155 -1.00 15.84 -37.71
C PRO A 155 -0.45 16.31 -39.07
N GLY A 156 0.62 17.11 -39.06
CA GLY A 156 1.22 17.74 -40.23
C GLY A 156 1.97 16.81 -41.18
N GLY A 157 2.37 17.39 -42.32
CA GLY A 157 3.10 16.69 -43.37
C GLY A 157 4.62 16.57 -43.14
N SER A 158 5.15 17.15 -42.07
CA SER A 158 6.58 17.12 -41.71
C SER A 158 6.81 16.32 -40.45
N HIS A 159 7.99 15.69 -40.35
CA HIS A 159 8.43 15.10 -39.10
C HIS A 159 8.73 16.21 -38.07
N ARG A 160 8.62 15.89 -36.79
CA ARG A 160 8.89 16.81 -35.68
C ARG A 160 10.05 16.29 -34.84
N VAL A 161 11.05 17.13 -34.56
CA VAL A 161 12.21 16.80 -33.72
C VAL A 161 12.33 17.76 -32.54
N HIS A 162 12.37 17.22 -31.33
CA HIS A 162 12.74 17.97 -30.12
C HIS A 162 14.02 17.40 -29.53
N LEU A 163 14.91 18.28 -29.07
CA LEU A 163 15.93 17.92 -28.10
C LEU A 163 15.26 17.81 -26.72
N VAL A 164 15.52 16.70 -26.04
CA VAL A 164 14.94 16.35 -24.75
C VAL A 164 16.06 16.06 -23.76
N ILE A 165 16.08 16.80 -22.66
CA ILE A 165 17.14 16.75 -21.64
C ILE A 165 16.49 16.41 -20.29
N ASP A 166 16.73 15.20 -19.77
CA ASP A 166 16.33 14.83 -18.41
C ASP A 166 17.38 15.38 -17.41
N THR A 167 16.94 16.06 -16.34
CA THR A 167 17.83 16.66 -15.34
C THR A 167 17.19 16.77 -13.96
N VAL A 168 17.98 16.61 -12.89
CA VAL A 168 17.59 16.96 -11.51
C VAL A 168 17.54 18.48 -11.27
N GLY A 169 18.07 19.26 -12.21
CA GLY A 169 18.14 20.71 -12.17
C GLY A 169 19.23 21.27 -11.26
N THR A 170 19.22 22.60 -11.13
CA THR A 170 20.01 23.38 -10.18
C THR A 170 19.10 24.45 -9.57
N PRO A 171 19.49 25.11 -8.46
CA PRO A 171 18.70 26.21 -7.91
C PRO A 171 18.32 27.26 -8.97
N ALA A 172 19.23 27.55 -9.91
CA ALA A 172 18.99 28.47 -11.02
C ALA A 172 17.90 27.96 -11.98
N LEU A 173 17.94 26.70 -12.42
CA LEU A 173 16.87 26.15 -13.26
C LEU A 173 15.53 26.16 -12.52
N TRP A 174 15.50 25.76 -11.25
CA TRP A 174 14.27 25.74 -10.46
C TRP A 174 13.70 27.14 -10.23
N GLU A 175 14.54 28.16 -10.13
CA GLU A 175 14.11 29.56 -10.11
C GLU A 175 13.53 30.00 -11.46
N MET A 176 14.14 29.61 -12.59
CA MET A 176 13.58 29.85 -13.93
C MET A 176 12.19 29.20 -14.09
N ILE A 177 12.03 27.96 -13.63
CA ILE A 177 10.73 27.24 -13.67
C ILE A 177 9.68 27.97 -12.81
N ARG A 178 10.03 28.36 -11.58
CA ARG A 178 9.11 29.11 -10.70
C ARG A 178 8.71 30.47 -11.27
N ASN A 179 9.65 31.19 -11.88
CA ASN A 179 9.39 32.49 -12.49
C ASN A 179 8.60 32.38 -13.80
N GLY A 180 8.73 31.27 -14.52
CA GLY A 180 7.94 30.98 -15.73
C GLY A 180 6.51 30.56 -15.42
N ALA A 181 6.24 29.96 -14.25
CA ALA A 181 4.89 29.60 -13.83
C ALA A 181 4.02 30.86 -13.63
N GLY A 182 2.87 30.91 -14.30
CA GLY A 182 1.94 32.03 -14.25
C GLY A 182 2.30 33.21 -15.17
N ALA A 183 3.43 33.14 -15.88
CA ALA A 183 3.83 34.18 -16.82
C ALA A 183 3.16 33.95 -18.19
N THR A 184 2.34 34.91 -18.63
CA THR A 184 1.73 34.86 -19.98
C THR A 184 2.73 35.16 -21.10
N ASN A 185 3.86 35.77 -20.77
CA ASN A 185 4.99 36.01 -21.67
C ASN A 185 6.29 35.92 -20.87
N VAL A 186 7.23 35.10 -21.36
CA VAL A 186 8.58 34.99 -20.80
C VAL A 186 9.53 35.63 -21.79
N ASP A 187 10.19 36.72 -21.41
CA ASP A 187 11.22 37.36 -22.21
C ASP A 187 12.41 36.41 -22.35
N ALA A 188 12.43 35.65 -23.46
CA ALA A 188 13.46 34.66 -23.71
C ALA A 188 14.76 35.32 -24.19
N LYS A 189 15.87 34.98 -23.53
CA LYS A 189 17.19 35.36 -23.99
C LYS A 189 17.60 34.44 -25.15
N THR A 190 17.77 35.00 -26.34
CA THR A 190 18.35 34.28 -27.48
C THR A 190 19.84 34.04 -27.25
N LEU A 191 20.25 32.77 -27.31
CA LEU A 191 21.65 32.34 -27.20
C LEU A 191 22.14 31.95 -28.59
N PRO A 192 23.04 32.68 -29.25
CA PRO A 192 23.53 32.32 -30.59
C PRO A 192 24.53 31.15 -30.53
N TYR A 193 24.81 30.55 -31.68
CA TYR A 193 25.95 29.65 -31.83
C TYR A 193 27.28 30.41 -31.72
N GLU A 194 28.20 29.88 -30.92
CA GLU A 194 29.55 30.43 -30.77
C GLU A 194 30.56 29.46 -31.41
N GLU A 195 31.12 29.85 -32.57
CA GLU A 195 32.10 29.03 -33.28
C GLU A 195 33.35 28.78 -32.43
N GLY A 196 33.83 27.54 -32.40
CA GLY A 196 35.01 27.13 -31.64
C GLY A 196 34.82 27.01 -30.13
N ARG A 197 33.61 27.25 -29.61
CA ARG A 197 33.31 27.04 -28.18
C ARG A 197 32.97 25.58 -27.89
N THR A 198 33.78 24.96 -27.04
CA THR A 198 33.52 23.64 -26.46
C THR A 198 32.99 23.80 -25.02
N PRO A 199 31.67 23.75 -24.80
CA PRO A 199 31.10 23.81 -23.46
C PRO A 199 31.41 22.56 -22.63
N LEU A 200 31.30 22.70 -21.31
CA LEU A 200 31.35 21.57 -20.39
C LEU A 200 29.94 20.97 -20.23
N ILE A 201 29.79 19.71 -20.64
CA ILE A 201 28.61 18.89 -20.30
C ILE A 201 28.89 18.18 -18.98
N LEU A 202 27.87 18.08 -18.12
CA LEU A 202 27.98 17.48 -16.78
C LEU A 202 27.10 16.23 -16.66
N PRO A 203 27.45 15.08 -17.28
CA PRO A 203 26.66 13.86 -17.15
C PRO A 203 26.54 13.39 -15.70
N GLU A 204 25.37 12.87 -15.32
CA GLU A 204 25.15 12.31 -14.00
C GLU A 204 26.07 11.09 -13.76
N SER A 205 26.94 11.21 -12.75
CA SER A 205 27.82 10.10 -12.37
C SER A 205 27.14 9.05 -11.49
N PHE A 206 26.07 9.44 -10.80
CA PHE A 206 25.26 8.57 -9.96
C PHE A 206 23.80 9.03 -10.03
N ASN A 207 22.92 8.16 -10.51
CA ASN A 207 21.54 8.54 -10.82
C ASN A 207 20.47 7.64 -10.17
N ILE A 208 20.81 6.39 -9.85
CA ILE A 208 19.97 5.41 -9.16
C ILE A 208 20.85 4.65 -8.16
N ALA A 209 20.40 4.56 -6.91
CA ALA A 209 21.12 3.82 -5.87
C ALA A 209 20.90 2.30 -6.02
N PRO A 210 21.91 1.46 -5.71
CA PRO A 210 21.77 0.00 -5.75
C PRO A 210 20.63 -0.54 -4.89
N VAL A 211 20.41 0.12 -3.75
CA VAL A 211 19.25 -0.04 -2.88
C VAL A 211 18.73 1.36 -2.62
N MET A 212 17.42 1.57 -2.71
CA MET A 212 16.81 2.87 -2.47
C MET A 212 16.93 3.23 -0.97
N PRO A 213 17.51 4.40 -0.61
CA PRO A 213 17.55 4.84 0.78
C PRO A 213 16.13 5.05 1.34
N PRO A 214 15.87 4.71 2.61
CA PRO A 214 14.54 4.91 3.20
C PRO A 214 14.04 6.35 3.16
N ALA A 215 14.94 7.34 3.27
CA ALA A 215 14.59 8.75 3.12
C ALA A 215 14.03 9.08 1.73
N GLN A 216 14.54 8.42 0.68
CA GLN A 216 14.02 8.58 -0.68
C GLN A 216 12.65 7.90 -0.82
N MET A 217 12.44 6.72 -0.25
CA MET A 217 11.11 6.08 -0.19
C MET A 217 10.08 6.97 0.51
N GLN A 218 10.45 7.56 1.65
CA GLN A 218 9.59 8.49 2.38
C GLN A 218 9.27 9.74 1.57
N ALA A 219 10.24 10.33 0.87
CA ALA A 219 10.03 11.50 0.02
C ALA A 219 9.10 11.20 -1.17
N ILE A 220 9.26 10.02 -1.78
CA ILE A 220 8.36 9.53 -2.84
C ILE A 220 6.95 9.36 -2.29
N TRP A 221 6.84 8.69 -1.15
CA TRP A 221 5.57 8.41 -0.53
C TRP A 221 4.84 9.67 -0.08
N ALA A 222 5.53 10.63 0.56
CA ALA A 222 4.94 11.89 0.97
C ALA A 222 4.20 12.58 -0.18
N ARG A 223 4.82 12.67 -1.36
CA ARG A 223 4.22 13.26 -2.56
C ARG A 223 3.09 12.41 -3.17
N LEU A 224 3.28 11.10 -3.30
CA LEU A 224 2.25 10.23 -3.88
C LEU A 224 1.01 10.12 -2.99
N SER A 225 1.22 10.11 -1.68
CA SER A 225 0.17 9.96 -0.70
C SER A 225 -0.84 11.11 -0.72
N GLU A 226 -0.50 12.28 -1.27
CA GLU A 226 -1.47 13.37 -1.46
C GLU A 226 -2.52 13.03 -2.53
N HIS A 227 -2.17 12.17 -3.50
CA HIS A 227 -3.02 11.84 -4.64
C HIS A 227 -3.74 10.48 -4.54
N VAL A 228 -3.37 9.66 -3.55
CA VAL A 228 -4.09 8.41 -3.25
C VAL A 228 -5.41 8.77 -2.55
N PRO A 229 -6.57 8.23 -2.96
CA PRO A 229 -7.83 8.55 -2.30
C PRO A 229 -7.84 8.07 -0.83
N THR A 230 -8.80 8.56 -0.05
CA THR A 230 -8.98 8.18 1.36
C THR A 230 -10.12 7.17 1.56
N ASP A 231 -10.51 6.49 0.48
CA ASP A 231 -11.45 5.38 0.50
C ASP A 231 -10.81 4.11 1.08
N GLY A 232 -11.61 3.03 1.22
CA GLY A 232 -11.12 1.78 1.81
C GLY A 232 -9.91 1.17 1.09
N ALA A 233 -9.85 1.33 -0.24
CA ALA A 233 -8.73 0.91 -1.08
C ALA A 233 -7.47 1.73 -0.76
N GLY A 234 -7.59 3.06 -0.80
CA GLY A 234 -6.50 3.98 -0.54
C GLY A 234 -5.96 3.91 0.90
N VAL A 235 -6.82 3.75 1.91
CA VAL A 235 -6.39 3.55 3.31
C VAL A 235 -5.57 2.27 3.48
N ALA A 236 -6.00 1.18 2.85
CA ALA A 236 -5.27 -0.08 2.92
C ALA A 236 -3.91 0.01 2.21
N ILE A 237 -3.88 0.65 1.04
CA ILE A 237 -2.62 0.88 0.29
C ILE A 237 -1.66 1.70 1.14
N ARG A 238 -2.14 2.76 1.82
CA ARG A 238 -1.30 3.59 2.69
C ARG A 238 -0.68 2.78 3.83
N ALA A 239 -1.47 1.95 4.49
CA ALA A 239 -0.98 1.11 5.58
C ALA A 239 0.11 0.13 5.12
N GLU A 240 -0.06 -0.49 3.94
CA GLU A 240 0.95 -1.40 3.38
C GLU A 240 2.24 -0.67 2.98
N VAL A 241 2.13 0.55 2.44
CA VAL A 241 3.29 1.38 2.10
C VAL A 241 4.05 1.78 3.36
N ASP A 242 3.34 2.22 4.40
CA ASP A 242 3.97 2.62 5.66
C ASP A 242 4.73 1.43 6.29
N GLN A 243 4.12 0.23 6.30
CA GLN A 243 4.77 -0.99 6.77
C GLN A 243 6.00 -1.36 5.92
N PHE A 244 5.91 -1.24 4.60
CA PHE A 244 7.04 -1.49 3.71
C PHE A 244 8.20 -0.55 4.01
N ILE A 245 7.93 0.75 4.18
CA ILE A 245 8.96 1.75 4.49
C ILE A 245 9.60 1.48 5.86
N GLU A 246 8.82 1.16 6.89
CA GLU A 246 9.34 0.83 8.23
C GLU A 246 10.22 -0.43 8.22
N THR A 247 9.81 -1.45 7.46
CA THR A 247 10.60 -2.68 7.29
C THR A 247 11.86 -2.41 6.48
N TRP A 248 11.76 -1.62 5.42
CA TRP A 248 12.89 -1.19 4.60
C TRP A 248 13.92 -0.38 5.40
N GLN A 249 13.47 0.48 6.32
CA GLN A 249 14.35 1.20 7.24
C GLN A 249 15.17 0.26 8.11
N THR A 250 14.54 -0.80 8.60
CA THR A 250 15.22 -1.82 9.41
C THR A 250 16.27 -2.55 8.57
N LEU A 251 15.91 -3.00 7.37
CA LEU A 251 16.83 -3.67 6.44
C LEU A 251 17.99 -2.76 6.03
N TRP A 252 17.72 -1.48 5.80
CA TRP A 252 18.74 -0.47 5.52
C TRP A 252 19.71 -0.23 6.65
N ALA A 253 19.22 -0.14 7.88
CA ALA A 253 20.08 -0.02 9.06
C ALA A 253 21.00 -1.24 9.23
N LEU A 254 20.55 -2.43 8.83
CA LEU A 254 21.31 -3.68 8.95
C LEU A 254 22.30 -3.92 7.79
N HIS A 255 21.92 -3.53 6.57
CA HIS A 255 22.59 -3.99 5.35
C HIS A 255 23.08 -2.87 4.42
N GLY A 256 22.69 -1.62 4.68
CA GLY A 256 23.05 -0.46 3.87
C GLY A 256 22.71 -0.65 2.39
N SER A 257 23.57 -0.14 1.50
CA SER A 257 23.35 -0.16 0.06
C SER A 257 23.69 -1.49 -0.64
N THR A 258 23.62 -2.63 0.06
CA THR A 258 23.99 -3.94 -0.50
C THR A 258 22.75 -4.66 -1.04
N PRO A 259 22.49 -4.66 -2.36
CA PRO A 259 21.22 -5.15 -2.92
C PRO A 259 21.02 -6.66 -2.79
N SER A 260 22.10 -7.42 -2.62
CA SER A 260 22.07 -8.87 -2.41
C SER A 260 21.84 -9.28 -0.95
N ALA A 261 21.77 -8.33 -0.01
CA ALA A 261 21.57 -8.65 1.39
C ALA A 261 20.20 -9.31 1.64
N ALA A 262 20.20 -10.29 2.54
CA ALA A 262 19.00 -11.03 2.90
C ALA A 262 17.91 -10.09 3.43
N GLY A 263 16.66 -10.33 3.03
CA GLY A 263 15.50 -9.56 3.49
C GLY A 263 15.01 -8.48 2.52
N TYR A 264 15.89 -7.79 1.78
CA TYR A 264 15.45 -6.75 0.83
C TYR A 264 14.51 -7.29 -0.25
N ARG A 265 14.94 -8.31 -0.98
CA ARG A 265 14.09 -8.93 -2.02
C ARG A 265 12.80 -9.49 -1.42
N ALA A 266 12.90 -10.15 -0.25
CA ALA A 266 11.74 -10.71 0.43
C ALA A 266 10.71 -9.64 0.82
N GLU A 267 11.17 -8.47 1.26
CA GLU A 267 10.30 -7.36 1.63
C GLU A 267 9.68 -6.68 0.41
N VAL A 268 10.43 -6.51 -0.69
CA VAL A 268 9.85 -6.09 -1.99
C VAL A 268 8.74 -7.05 -2.41
N ASP A 269 9.00 -8.35 -2.37
CA ASP A 269 8.04 -9.37 -2.81
C ASP A 269 6.80 -9.40 -1.91
N ARG A 270 6.98 -9.29 -0.58
CA ARG A 270 5.89 -9.18 0.40
C ARG A 270 5.02 -7.96 0.08
N PHE A 271 5.65 -6.80 -0.11
CA PHE A 271 4.94 -5.56 -0.35
C PHE A 271 4.19 -5.56 -1.68
N VAL A 272 4.81 -6.04 -2.76
CA VAL A 272 4.12 -6.19 -4.06
C VAL A 272 2.94 -7.16 -3.96
N ALA A 273 3.10 -8.27 -3.23
CA ALA A 273 2.00 -9.21 -2.99
C ALA A 273 0.88 -8.57 -2.17
N ALA A 274 1.22 -7.79 -1.15
CA ALA A 274 0.25 -7.08 -0.33
C ALA A 274 -0.53 -6.03 -1.14
N LEU A 275 0.16 -5.19 -1.92
CA LEU A 275 -0.50 -4.20 -2.80
C LEU A 275 -1.45 -4.85 -3.80
N ARG A 276 -1.10 -6.01 -4.38
CA ARG A 276 -1.98 -6.75 -5.32
C ARG A 276 -3.20 -7.38 -4.65
N ALA A 277 -3.11 -7.67 -3.34
CA ALA A 277 -4.20 -8.26 -2.58
C ALA A 277 -5.24 -7.21 -2.13
N LEU A 278 -4.87 -5.92 -2.17
CA LEU A 278 -5.74 -4.83 -1.81
C LEU A 278 -6.66 -4.44 -2.98
N PRO A 279 -7.89 -3.96 -2.69
CA PRO A 279 -8.67 -3.25 -3.70
C PRO A 279 -7.84 -2.08 -4.23
N ASP A 280 -7.78 -1.94 -5.55
CA ASP A 280 -7.03 -0.86 -6.15
C ASP A 280 -7.78 0.47 -5.99
N ALA A 281 -7.01 1.55 -5.93
CA ALA A 281 -7.53 2.91 -5.84
C ALA A 281 -7.03 3.71 -7.06
N VAL A 282 -7.75 4.74 -7.47
CA VAL A 282 -7.34 5.56 -8.61
C VAL A 282 -6.65 6.83 -8.11
N ILE A 283 -5.43 7.09 -8.56
CA ILE A 283 -4.72 8.35 -8.29
C ILE A 283 -5.46 9.48 -8.98
N GLU A 284 -5.98 10.44 -8.22
CA GLU A 284 -6.83 11.51 -8.77
C GLU A 284 -6.08 12.39 -9.78
N TYR A 285 -4.77 12.56 -9.61
CA TYR A 285 -3.94 13.47 -10.40
C TYR A 285 -3.72 13.04 -11.86
N ASN A 286 -3.62 11.73 -12.11
CA ASN A 286 -3.29 11.18 -13.43
C ASN A 286 -4.19 10.00 -13.84
N HIS A 287 -5.16 9.65 -12.99
CA HIS A 287 -6.12 8.58 -13.16
C HIS A 287 -5.50 7.17 -13.30
N SER A 288 -4.30 6.98 -12.75
CA SER A 288 -3.64 5.69 -12.75
C SER A 288 -4.05 4.81 -11.56
N SER A 289 -3.79 3.51 -11.68
CA SER A 289 -3.83 2.58 -10.54
C SER A 289 -2.82 3.01 -9.46
N ALA A 290 -3.30 3.21 -8.24
CA ALA A 290 -2.47 3.55 -7.09
C ALA A 290 -1.55 2.38 -6.75
N ALA A 291 -2.06 1.15 -6.69
CA ALA A 291 -1.25 -0.03 -6.40
C ALA A 291 -0.13 -0.22 -7.45
N THR A 292 -0.44 -0.05 -8.73
CA THR A 292 0.55 -0.20 -9.83
C THR A 292 1.59 0.92 -9.82
N THR A 293 1.16 2.17 -9.60
CA THR A 293 2.05 3.34 -9.58
C THR A 293 3.00 3.28 -8.39
N ILE A 294 2.47 2.96 -7.21
CA ILE A 294 3.24 2.80 -5.97
C ILE A 294 4.17 1.60 -6.07
N GLY A 295 3.68 0.45 -6.57
CA GLY A 295 4.51 -0.73 -6.79
C GLY A 295 5.68 -0.45 -7.72
N THR A 296 5.46 0.32 -8.80
CA THR A 296 6.52 0.71 -9.72
C THR A 296 7.54 1.66 -9.07
N LEU A 297 7.07 2.69 -8.36
CA LEU A 297 7.93 3.72 -7.78
C LEU A 297 8.68 3.27 -6.52
N LEU A 298 8.03 2.52 -5.64
CA LEU A 298 8.59 2.12 -4.34
C LEU A 298 9.17 0.70 -4.32
N ALA A 299 8.66 -0.23 -5.13
CA ALA A 299 9.05 -1.64 -5.05
C ALA A 299 9.95 -2.06 -6.24
N ALA A 300 9.47 -1.86 -7.48
CA ALA A 300 10.23 -2.22 -8.68
C ALA A 300 11.53 -1.42 -8.80
N SER A 301 11.53 -0.18 -8.30
CA SER A 301 12.70 0.70 -8.27
C SER A 301 13.53 0.59 -6.99
N ALA A 302 13.13 -0.24 -6.01
CA ALA A 302 13.77 -0.32 -4.69
C ALA A 302 15.19 -0.89 -4.73
N LEU A 303 15.45 -1.77 -5.70
CA LEU A 303 16.71 -2.48 -5.87
C LEU A 303 17.16 -2.32 -7.32
N ALA A 304 18.35 -1.79 -7.54
CA ALA A 304 19.00 -1.93 -8.82
C ALA A 304 19.26 -3.43 -9.07
N ALA A 305 19.15 -3.88 -10.32
CA ALA A 305 19.65 -5.20 -10.69
C ALA A 305 21.13 -5.28 -10.25
N GLY A 306 21.45 -6.25 -9.39
CA GLY A 306 22.72 -6.28 -8.66
C GLY A 306 23.97 -6.28 -9.56
N PRO A 307 25.14 -5.88 -9.02
CA PRO A 307 26.39 -5.85 -9.75
C PRO A 307 27.02 -7.25 -9.78
N ASP A 308 26.57 -8.10 -10.70
CA ASP A 308 27.34 -9.26 -11.21
C ASP A 308 27.68 -9.04 -12.69
N LYS A 309 27.83 -7.77 -13.10
CA LYS A 309 28.26 -7.36 -14.43
C LYS A 309 29.37 -6.32 -14.35
N GLU A 310 30.58 -6.76 -13.99
CA GLU A 310 31.80 -6.08 -14.42
C GLU A 310 32.94 -7.09 -14.55
N THR A 311 33.08 -7.64 -15.76
CA THR A 311 34.32 -7.82 -16.55
C THR A 311 34.07 -8.86 -17.64
N ALA A 312 33.53 -8.43 -18.77
CA ALA A 312 33.79 -9.08 -20.04
C ALA A 312 33.48 -8.09 -21.15
N ALA A 313 34.54 -7.52 -21.71
CA ALA A 313 34.51 -6.87 -23.00
C ALA A 313 33.72 -7.73 -24.00
N SER A 314 32.86 -7.09 -24.79
CA SER A 314 32.11 -7.75 -25.85
C SER A 314 33.02 -8.58 -26.75
N PRO A 315 32.73 -9.87 -26.98
CA PRO A 315 33.10 -10.51 -28.22
C PRO A 315 31.99 -10.28 -29.26
N PRO A 316 32.37 -10.31 -30.55
CA PRO A 316 31.61 -9.69 -31.62
C PRO A 316 30.39 -10.50 -32.03
N VAL A 317 29.44 -9.80 -32.67
CA VAL A 317 28.31 -10.39 -33.40
C VAL A 317 28.82 -11.44 -34.39
N VAL A 318 28.59 -12.72 -34.07
CA VAL A 318 28.78 -13.82 -35.02
C VAL A 318 27.46 -14.04 -35.74
N LYS A 319 27.48 -13.85 -37.05
CA LYS A 319 26.40 -14.23 -37.98
C LYS A 319 26.02 -15.69 -37.78
N VAL A 320 24.72 -15.95 -37.72
CA VAL A 320 24.11 -17.28 -37.72
C VAL A 320 24.66 -18.06 -38.92
N HIS A 321 25.48 -19.06 -38.63
CA HIS A 321 25.79 -20.15 -39.56
C HIS A 321 25.03 -21.38 -39.08
N GLU A 322 24.12 -21.86 -39.92
CA GLU A 322 23.53 -23.19 -39.82
C GLU A 322 24.64 -24.25 -39.90
N THR A 323 24.81 -25.08 -38.86
CA THR A 323 25.40 -26.43 -38.94
C THR A 323 25.20 -27.20 -37.62
N PRO A 324 25.30 -28.55 -37.62
CA PRO A 324 24.21 -29.48 -37.35
C PRO A 324 24.18 -30.04 -35.92
N VAL A 325 23.01 -30.61 -35.57
CA VAL A 325 22.70 -31.33 -34.33
C VAL A 325 23.79 -32.35 -33.96
N PRO A 326 24.42 -32.26 -32.77
CA PRO A 326 25.22 -33.34 -32.22
C PRO A 326 24.34 -34.37 -31.49
N ASP A 327 24.76 -35.62 -31.66
CA ASP A 327 24.17 -36.88 -31.26
C ASP A 327 23.74 -36.96 -29.78
N ALA A 328 22.54 -37.53 -29.56
CA ALA A 328 21.94 -37.79 -28.27
C ALA A 328 22.52 -39.08 -27.67
N SER A 329 23.29 -39.02 -26.59
CA SER A 329 23.63 -40.25 -25.83
C SER A 329 24.15 -40.13 -24.39
N ASN A 330 24.05 -39.00 -23.66
CA ASN A 330 24.57 -38.99 -22.27
C ASN A 330 23.80 -38.27 -21.14
N ASP A 331 22.60 -37.71 -21.37
CA ASP A 331 21.86 -36.94 -20.33
C ASP A 331 20.60 -37.65 -19.78
N GLU A 332 20.65 -38.96 -19.51
CA GLU A 332 19.47 -39.70 -18.99
C GLU A 332 19.35 -39.75 -17.46
N LYS A 333 20.29 -39.19 -16.68
CA LYS A 333 20.11 -39.09 -15.23
C LYS A 333 19.56 -37.72 -14.86
N GLY A 334 18.28 -37.69 -14.49
CA GLY A 334 17.63 -36.54 -13.87
C GLY A 334 18.39 -36.04 -12.63
N ASP A 335 18.08 -34.81 -12.21
CA ASP A 335 18.71 -34.22 -11.01
C ASP A 335 18.38 -35.06 -9.77
N PRO A 336 19.38 -35.57 -9.02
CA PRO A 336 19.16 -36.45 -7.88
C PRO A 336 18.36 -35.80 -6.76
N ARG A 337 18.21 -34.47 -6.76
CA ARG A 337 17.37 -33.73 -5.80
C ARG A 337 15.91 -34.09 -5.91
N PHE A 338 15.40 -34.37 -7.12
CA PHE A 338 13.98 -34.59 -7.37
C PHE A 338 13.70 -36.06 -7.72
N ASP A 339 12.65 -36.64 -7.13
CA ASP A 339 12.07 -37.92 -7.54
C ASP A 339 10.66 -37.68 -8.03
N ARG A 340 10.41 -37.94 -9.32
CA ARG A 340 9.10 -37.94 -9.98
C ARG A 340 8.15 -36.86 -9.46
N PRO A 341 8.44 -35.57 -9.76
CA PRO A 341 7.56 -34.47 -9.43
C PRO A 341 6.13 -34.71 -9.91
N VAL A 342 5.14 -34.18 -9.20
CA VAL A 342 3.72 -34.27 -9.56
C VAL A 342 3.26 -32.91 -10.04
N ILE A 343 2.78 -32.82 -11.28
CA ILE A 343 2.36 -31.56 -11.90
C ILE A 343 0.88 -31.64 -12.26
N ILE A 344 0.07 -30.74 -11.71
CA ILE A 344 -1.36 -30.65 -12.02
C ILE A 344 -1.55 -29.68 -13.18
N VAL A 345 -2.16 -30.17 -14.27
CA VAL A 345 -2.48 -29.38 -15.47
C VAL A 345 -3.98 -29.36 -15.70
N SER A 346 -4.50 -28.19 -16.09
CA SER A 346 -5.91 -28.01 -16.43
C SER A 346 -6.11 -26.69 -17.17
N PRO A 347 -7.20 -26.52 -17.93
CA PRO A 347 -7.63 -25.18 -18.29
C PRO A 347 -7.87 -24.33 -17.04
N PRO A 348 -7.81 -22.99 -17.15
CA PRO A 348 -8.08 -22.12 -16.03
C PRO A 348 -9.50 -22.35 -15.51
N ARG A 349 -9.66 -22.24 -14.18
CA ARG A 349 -10.97 -22.38 -13.50
C ARG A 349 -11.55 -23.80 -13.51
N ALA A 350 -10.74 -24.83 -13.77
CA ALA A 350 -11.10 -26.24 -13.59
C ALA A 350 -11.34 -26.67 -12.12
N GLY A 351 -10.87 -25.88 -11.15
CA GLY A 351 -10.79 -26.27 -9.75
C GLY A 351 -9.44 -26.88 -9.34
N SER A 352 -8.38 -26.65 -10.11
CA SER A 352 -7.04 -27.20 -9.86
C SER A 352 -6.41 -26.72 -8.56
N THR A 353 -6.77 -25.54 -8.06
CA THR A 353 -6.37 -25.07 -6.72
C THR A 353 -6.93 -25.95 -5.62
N LEU A 354 -8.20 -26.36 -5.71
CA LEU A 354 -8.81 -27.27 -4.72
C LEU A 354 -8.08 -28.61 -4.68
N LEU A 355 -7.77 -29.17 -5.86
CA LEU A 355 -7.03 -30.42 -5.97
C LEU A 355 -5.60 -30.28 -5.43
N PHE A 356 -4.92 -29.18 -5.76
CA PHE A 356 -3.58 -28.86 -5.26
C PHE A 356 -3.54 -28.74 -3.74
N GLU A 357 -4.41 -27.93 -3.15
CA GLU A 357 -4.49 -27.71 -1.70
C GLU A 357 -4.81 -29.01 -0.95
N THR A 358 -5.58 -29.91 -1.58
CA THR A 358 -5.87 -31.24 -1.01
C THR A 358 -4.63 -32.13 -1.08
N LEU A 359 -4.01 -32.31 -2.24
CA LEU A 359 -2.84 -33.19 -2.40
C LEU A 359 -1.60 -32.69 -1.67
N ALA A 360 -1.44 -31.38 -1.48
CA ALA A 360 -0.33 -30.77 -0.76
C ALA A 360 -0.24 -31.21 0.72
N LYS A 361 -1.31 -31.79 1.27
CA LYS A 361 -1.32 -32.36 2.63
C LYS A 361 -0.65 -33.74 2.74
N ALA A 362 -0.35 -34.39 1.63
CA ALA A 362 0.33 -35.69 1.63
C ALA A 362 1.68 -35.58 2.35
N PRO A 363 2.03 -36.52 3.24
CA PRO A 363 3.30 -36.48 3.94
C PRO A 363 4.47 -36.65 2.95
N ASN A 364 5.60 -35.99 3.26
CA ASN A 364 6.83 -36.01 2.46
C ASN A 364 6.65 -35.47 1.01
N LEU A 365 5.58 -34.72 0.75
CA LEU A 365 5.38 -33.99 -0.49
C LEU A 365 5.69 -32.50 -0.26
N PHE A 366 6.56 -31.95 -1.09
CA PHE A 366 6.96 -30.56 -1.02
C PHE A 366 6.20 -29.73 -2.06
N THR A 367 6.02 -28.46 -1.81
CA THR A 367 5.50 -27.53 -2.81
C THR A 367 5.96 -26.11 -2.49
N ILE A 368 5.92 -25.23 -3.49
CA ILE A 368 6.15 -23.80 -3.26
C ILE A 368 4.92 -23.09 -2.64
N GLY A 369 3.80 -23.82 -2.43
CA GLY A 369 2.57 -23.32 -1.78
C GLY A 369 1.73 -22.34 -2.62
N ARG A 370 2.31 -21.81 -3.70
CA ARG A 370 1.72 -20.84 -4.65
C ARG A 370 1.86 -21.32 -6.10
N GLU A 371 1.36 -20.51 -7.02
CA GLU A 371 1.59 -20.74 -8.46
C GLU A 371 3.01 -20.31 -8.85
N SER A 372 3.71 -21.12 -9.63
CA SER A 372 5.10 -20.95 -10.05
C SER A 372 5.29 -20.03 -11.26
N HIS A 373 4.24 -19.34 -11.75
CA HIS A 373 4.34 -18.53 -12.96
C HIS A 373 5.44 -17.47 -12.85
N MET A 374 5.53 -16.74 -11.72
CA MET A 374 6.60 -15.74 -11.48
C MET A 374 7.99 -16.38 -11.36
N LEU A 375 8.07 -17.60 -10.82
CA LEU A 375 9.32 -18.34 -10.66
C LEU A 375 9.88 -18.74 -12.03
N ILE A 376 9.05 -19.37 -12.88
CA ILE A 376 9.43 -19.74 -14.25
C ILE A 376 9.75 -18.48 -15.07
N GLU A 377 8.90 -17.44 -14.97
CA GLU A 377 9.04 -16.18 -15.72
C GLU A 377 10.13 -15.25 -15.15
N SER A 378 10.79 -15.59 -14.04
CA SER A 378 11.98 -14.85 -13.58
C SER A 378 13.22 -15.16 -14.42
N ILE A 379 13.23 -16.31 -15.11
CA ILE A 379 14.33 -16.75 -15.95
C ILE A 379 14.20 -16.05 -17.31
N PRO A 380 15.24 -15.30 -17.75
CA PRO A 380 15.21 -14.61 -19.04
C PRO A 380 14.88 -15.55 -20.19
N GLY A 381 14.01 -15.10 -21.10
CA GLY A 381 13.57 -15.87 -22.27
C GLY A 381 12.33 -16.74 -22.04
N LEU A 382 11.89 -16.92 -20.79
CA LEU A 382 10.68 -17.70 -20.47
C LEU A 382 9.41 -16.84 -20.29
N ARG A 383 9.54 -15.51 -20.34
CA ARG A 383 8.39 -14.59 -20.29
C ARG A 383 7.75 -14.40 -21.67
N PRO A 384 6.42 -14.19 -21.73
CA PRO A 384 5.78 -13.77 -22.98
C PRO A 384 6.39 -12.50 -23.57
N SER A 385 6.75 -11.53 -22.73
CA SER A 385 7.37 -10.26 -23.15
C SER A 385 8.74 -10.45 -23.82
N ASP A 386 9.45 -11.53 -23.49
CA ASP A 386 10.77 -11.83 -24.07
C ASP A 386 10.61 -12.45 -25.47
N ASN A 387 9.38 -12.81 -25.86
CA ASN A 387 9.02 -13.46 -27.12
C ASN A 387 7.84 -12.74 -27.81
N ASP A 388 7.93 -11.41 -27.88
CA ASP A 388 6.96 -10.53 -28.58
C ASP A 388 5.49 -10.74 -28.18
N TRP A 389 5.25 -11.11 -26.92
CA TRP A 389 3.91 -11.40 -26.40
C TRP A 389 3.16 -12.48 -27.18
N HIS A 390 3.89 -13.44 -27.78
CA HIS A 390 3.29 -14.47 -28.61
C HIS A 390 2.28 -15.35 -27.83
N SER A 391 2.70 -15.94 -26.70
CA SER A 391 1.83 -16.73 -25.81
C SER A 391 2.51 -17.05 -24.47
N ASN A 392 1.82 -17.83 -23.62
CA ASN A 392 2.42 -18.46 -22.43
C ASN A 392 3.08 -19.82 -22.68
N GLU A 393 3.08 -20.29 -23.92
CA GLU A 393 3.57 -21.61 -24.30
C GLU A 393 5.10 -21.67 -24.18
N LEU A 394 5.59 -22.78 -23.63
CA LEU A 394 7.01 -23.12 -23.63
C LEU A 394 7.17 -24.55 -24.16
N THR A 395 7.98 -24.69 -25.20
CA THR A 395 8.35 -25.97 -25.81
C THR A 395 9.62 -26.55 -25.16
N ALA A 396 9.99 -27.79 -25.52
CA ALA A 396 11.22 -28.42 -25.06
C ALA A 396 12.50 -27.62 -25.41
N GLU A 397 12.50 -26.80 -26.47
CA GLU A 397 13.66 -25.99 -26.88
C GLU A 397 14.02 -24.90 -25.87
N HIS A 398 13.04 -24.43 -25.10
CA HIS A 398 13.25 -23.43 -24.05
C HIS A 398 13.99 -24.01 -22.83
N ALA A 399 13.99 -25.35 -22.66
CA ALA A 399 14.65 -26.05 -21.56
C ALA A 399 16.14 -26.30 -21.87
N THR A 400 16.89 -25.21 -22.09
CA THR A 400 18.35 -25.27 -22.24
C THR A 400 19.02 -25.67 -20.92
N PRO A 401 20.24 -26.25 -20.93
CA PRO A 401 20.89 -26.69 -19.68
C PRO A 401 20.98 -25.61 -18.58
N PRO A 402 21.35 -24.34 -18.88
CA PRO A 402 21.36 -23.28 -17.87
C PRO A 402 19.98 -22.95 -17.32
N VAL A 403 18.94 -22.98 -18.18
CA VAL A 403 17.55 -22.74 -17.77
C VAL A 403 17.06 -23.87 -16.88
N VAL A 404 17.36 -25.12 -17.22
CA VAL A 404 17.00 -26.30 -16.43
C VAL A 404 17.64 -26.25 -15.05
N GLU A 405 18.93 -25.92 -14.96
CA GLU A 405 19.66 -25.79 -13.70
C GLU A 405 19.08 -24.66 -12.84
N ALA A 406 18.94 -23.45 -13.41
CA ALA A 406 18.37 -22.29 -12.71
C ALA A 406 16.94 -22.55 -12.22
N LEU A 407 16.12 -23.23 -13.02
CA LEU A 407 14.74 -23.53 -12.66
C LEU A 407 14.67 -24.56 -11.52
N ARG A 408 15.50 -25.60 -11.59
CA ARG A 408 15.61 -26.60 -10.52
C ARG A 408 16.08 -25.98 -9.21
N ASP A 409 17.06 -25.07 -9.25
CA ASP A 409 17.54 -24.34 -8.08
C ASP A 409 16.47 -23.42 -7.50
N ALA A 410 15.76 -22.69 -8.36
CA ALA A 410 14.67 -21.82 -7.95
C ALA A 410 13.55 -22.61 -7.26
N PHE A 411 13.14 -23.76 -7.82
CA PHE A 411 12.18 -24.64 -7.16
C PHE A 411 12.72 -25.14 -5.82
N TRP A 412 13.94 -25.67 -5.78
CA TRP A 412 14.57 -26.21 -4.58
C TRP A 412 14.51 -25.23 -3.38
N ASN A 413 14.85 -23.97 -3.61
CA ASN A 413 14.91 -22.93 -2.58
C ASN A 413 13.54 -22.58 -1.98
N ASP A 414 12.47 -22.69 -2.79
CA ASP A 414 11.11 -22.31 -2.42
C ASP A 414 10.27 -23.49 -1.90
N LEU A 415 10.72 -24.73 -2.10
CA LEU A 415 9.98 -25.92 -1.65
C LEU A 415 9.79 -25.94 -0.13
N ARG A 416 8.58 -26.27 0.33
CA ARG A 416 8.24 -26.51 1.73
C ARG A 416 7.31 -27.72 1.84
N ASP A 417 7.43 -28.49 2.92
CA ASP A 417 6.49 -29.58 3.22
C ASP A 417 5.19 -29.06 3.85
N ARG A 418 4.26 -29.96 4.19
CA ARG A 418 2.99 -29.61 4.85
C ARG A 418 3.13 -28.97 6.24
N ASN A 419 4.31 -29.02 6.84
CA ASN A 419 4.64 -28.40 8.13
C ASN A 419 5.52 -27.15 7.95
N GLU A 420 5.56 -26.61 6.74
CA GLU A 420 6.34 -25.44 6.33
C GLU A 420 7.87 -25.61 6.48
N GLN A 421 8.35 -26.85 6.54
CA GLN A 421 9.78 -27.14 6.62
C GLN A 421 10.41 -27.19 5.23
N PRO A 422 11.59 -26.57 5.02
CA PRO A 422 12.31 -26.67 3.75
C PRO A 422 12.89 -28.08 3.54
N PRO A 423 13.24 -28.45 2.30
CA PRO A 423 14.02 -29.63 2.01
C PRO A 423 15.29 -29.69 2.87
N PRO A 424 15.73 -30.88 3.32
CA PRO A 424 17.04 -31.04 3.93
C PRO A 424 18.13 -30.53 2.99
N MET A 425 19.16 -29.87 3.52
CA MET A 425 20.20 -29.19 2.74
C MET A 425 20.95 -30.10 1.75
N GLU A 426 21.05 -31.40 2.06
CA GLU A 426 21.62 -32.45 1.20
C GLU A 426 20.58 -33.50 0.77
N GLY A 427 19.29 -33.12 0.76
CA GLY A 427 18.20 -34.00 0.40
C GLY A 427 18.32 -34.51 -1.04
N THR A 428 18.01 -35.79 -1.24
CA THR A 428 17.87 -36.39 -2.58
C THR A 428 16.55 -37.14 -2.65
N GLY A 429 16.01 -37.29 -3.86
CA GLY A 429 14.76 -38.00 -4.11
C GLY A 429 13.51 -37.31 -3.54
N LEU A 430 13.47 -35.97 -3.55
CA LEU A 430 12.32 -35.22 -3.06
C LEU A 430 11.17 -35.27 -4.05
N ARG A 431 9.98 -35.61 -3.54
CA ARG A 431 8.72 -35.47 -4.25
C ARG A 431 8.24 -34.03 -4.10
N PHE A 432 7.89 -33.37 -5.20
CA PHE A 432 7.20 -32.08 -5.11
C PHE A 432 5.94 -32.02 -5.96
N LEU A 433 5.00 -31.17 -5.54
CA LEU A 433 3.72 -30.90 -6.17
C LEU A 433 3.72 -29.49 -6.73
N GLU A 434 3.41 -29.38 -8.02
CA GLU A 434 3.29 -28.12 -8.73
C GLU A 434 1.90 -27.98 -9.33
N LYS A 435 1.32 -26.78 -9.22
CA LYS A 435 0.14 -26.40 -9.99
C LYS A 435 0.22 -24.93 -10.36
N THR A 436 0.27 -24.66 -11.65
CA THR A 436 0.09 -23.32 -12.23
C THR A 436 -0.76 -23.41 -13.49
N PRO A 437 -1.82 -22.60 -13.66
CA PRO A 437 -2.69 -22.66 -14.85
C PRO A 437 -1.92 -22.54 -16.18
N LYS A 438 -0.86 -21.73 -16.23
CA LYS A 438 0.00 -21.58 -17.43
C LYS A 438 0.76 -22.87 -17.79
N ASN A 439 0.96 -23.80 -16.85
CA ASN A 439 1.66 -25.06 -17.13
C ASN A 439 0.87 -26.01 -18.02
N ALA A 440 -0.42 -25.73 -18.24
CA ALA A 440 -1.20 -26.35 -19.30
C ALA A 440 -0.62 -26.13 -20.71
N LEU A 441 0.19 -25.08 -20.92
CA LEU A 441 0.88 -24.79 -22.18
C LEU A 441 2.39 -25.11 -22.13
N ARG A 442 2.87 -25.80 -21.09
CA ARG A 442 4.31 -25.96 -20.82
C ARG A 442 4.70 -27.40 -20.52
N ILE A 443 3.85 -28.37 -20.87
CA ILE A 443 4.09 -29.78 -20.52
C ILE A 443 5.38 -30.29 -21.15
N GLU A 444 5.64 -30.00 -22.42
CA GLU A 444 6.89 -30.41 -23.09
C GLU A 444 8.15 -29.80 -22.45
N PHE A 445 8.09 -28.51 -22.10
CA PHE A 445 9.15 -27.82 -21.39
C PHE A 445 9.40 -28.46 -20.01
N LEU A 446 8.35 -28.69 -19.23
CA LEU A 446 8.44 -29.30 -17.90
C LEU A 446 8.88 -30.76 -17.96
N ASP A 447 8.52 -31.51 -19.00
CA ASP A 447 9.00 -32.88 -19.22
C ASP A 447 10.50 -32.90 -19.51
N ARG A 448 11.02 -31.87 -20.17
CA ARG A 448 12.46 -31.73 -20.38
C ARG A 448 13.20 -31.30 -19.10
N VAL A 449 12.59 -30.43 -18.29
CA VAL A 449 13.14 -29.98 -16.99
C VAL A 449 13.09 -31.11 -15.95
N PHE A 450 12.04 -31.93 -15.95
CA PHE A 450 11.83 -33.05 -15.03
C PHE A 450 11.43 -34.31 -15.81
N PRO A 451 12.40 -35.07 -16.36
CA PRO A 451 12.14 -36.21 -17.26
C PRO A 451 11.30 -37.35 -16.67
N ASP A 452 11.21 -37.42 -15.35
CA ASP A 452 10.46 -38.44 -14.61
C ASP A 452 9.16 -37.89 -13.98
N ALA A 453 8.79 -36.64 -14.28
CA ALA A 453 7.56 -36.03 -13.76
C ALA A 453 6.30 -36.83 -14.13
N ARG A 454 5.32 -36.74 -13.23
CA ARG A 454 3.98 -37.33 -13.36
C ARG A 454 2.93 -36.24 -13.44
N TYR A 455 2.02 -36.36 -14.40
CA TYR A 455 1.00 -35.34 -14.67
C TYR A 455 -0.39 -35.78 -14.22
N ILE A 456 -1.14 -34.86 -13.61
CA ILE A 456 -2.55 -35.05 -13.30
C ILE A 456 -3.34 -34.02 -14.10
N TYR A 457 -4.05 -34.48 -15.14
CA TYR A 457 -4.98 -33.65 -15.90
C TYR A 457 -6.31 -33.55 -15.16
N LEU A 458 -6.66 -32.35 -14.66
CA LEU A 458 -7.98 -32.12 -14.07
C LEU A 458 -9.00 -31.73 -15.15
N SER A 459 -9.95 -32.62 -15.39
CA SER A 459 -11.04 -32.45 -16.36
C SER A 459 -12.32 -31.98 -15.67
N ARG A 460 -12.95 -30.95 -16.25
CA ARG A 460 -14.23 -30.37 -15.83
C ARG A 460 -15.12 -30.17 -17.06
N PRO A 461 -16.45 -30.36 -16.98
CA PRO A 461 -17.32 -30.15 -18.14
C PRO A 461 -17.24 -28.71 -18.67
N PRO A 462 -17.15 -28.51 -20.00
CA PRO A 462 -16.90 -27.19 -20.61
C PRO A 462 -17.94 -26.15 -20.20
N ARG A 463 -19.22 -26.54 -20.09
CA ARG A 463 -20.30 -25.65 -19.64
C ARG A 463 -20.03 -25.02 -18.28
N ALA A 464 -19.56 -25.81 -17.31
CA ALA A 464 -19.31 -25.31 -15.96
C ALA A 464 -17.99 -24.52 -15.88
N GLU A 465 -17.00 -24.93 -16.67
CA GLU A 465 -15.67 -24.33 -16.67
C GLU A 465 -15.63 -23.00 -17.43
N ILE A 466 -16.11 -22.96 -18.69
CA ILE A 466 -16.21 -21.74 -19.50
C ILE A 466 -17.08 -20.70 -18.80
N SER A 467 -18.20 -21.12 -18.19
CA SER A 467 -19.02 -20.21 -17.36
C SER A 467 -18.21 -19.57 -16.23
N SER A 468 -17.30 -20.33 -15.62
CA SER A 468 -16.46 -19.83 -14.54
C SER A 468 -15.31 -18.97 -15.05
N MET A 469 -14.86 -19.17 -16.29
CA MET A 469 -13.90 -18.30 -16.97
C MET A 469 -14.53 -16.96 -17.33
N ILE A 470 -15.78 -16.95 -17.83
CA ILE A 470 -16.55 -15.73 -18.10
C ILE A 470 -16.70 -14.90 -16.82
N ASP A 471 -17.09 -15.53 -15.71
CA ASP A 471 -17.17 -14.85 -14.41
C ASP A 471 -15.82 -14.25 -13.98
N ALA A 472 -14.71 -14.97 -14.26
CA ALA A 472 -13.37 -14.51 -13.91
C ALA A 472 -12.98 -13.26 -14.71
N TRP A 473 -13.18 -13.27 -16.02
CA TRP A 473 -12.98 -12.12 -16.91
C TRP A 473 -13.83 -10.91 -16.48
N ARG A 474 -15.12 -11.13 -16.21
CA ARG A 474 -16.05 -10.06 -15.79
C ARG A 474 -15.73 -9.46 -14.43
N SER A 475 -15.10 -10.24 -13.54
CA SER A 475 -14.76 -9.77 -12.20
C SER A 475 -13.59 -8.80 -12.15
N GLY A 476 -12.74 -8.75 -13.18
CA GLY A 476 -11.49 -7.99 -13.18
C GLY A 476 -10.38 -8.57 -12.30
N GLY A 477 -10.71 -9.34 -11.26
CA GLY A 477 -9.76 -9.95 -10.32
C GLY A 477 -8.89 -11.09 -10.86
N PHE A 478 -8.97 -11.39 -12.17
CA PHE A 478 -8.16 -12.41 -12.84
C PHE A 478 -7.40 -11.87 -14.06
N ALA A 479 -7.24 -10.54 -14.15
CA ALA A 479 -6.42 -9.89 -15.17
C ALA A 479 -4.94 -10.32 -15.02
N THR A 480 -4.39 -10.96 -16.04
CA THR A 480 -3.00 -11.45 -16.07
C THR A 480 -2.11 -10.50 -16.86
N TYR A 481 -2.63 -9.89 -17.93
CA TYR A 481 -1.91 -8.93 -18.77
C TYR A 481 -2.75 -7.66 -18.92
N PRO A 482 -2.69 -6.76 -17.93
CA PRO A 482 -3.42 -5.50 -17.98
C PRO A 482 -2.96 -4.60 -19.13
N ASP A 483 -1.67 -4.67 -19.49
CA ASP A 483 -1.04 -3.86 -20.51
C ASP A 483 -0.63 -4.69 -21.74
N LEU A 484 -1.44 -5.69 -22.13
CA LEU A 484 -1.15 -6.54 -23.29
C LEU A 484 -1.09 -5.67 -24.57
N PRO A 485 0.05 -5.62 -25.30
CA PRO A 485 0.20 -4.67 -26.40
C PRO A 485 -0.82 -4.89 -27.53
N ASN A 486 -1.47 -3.83 -28.01
CA ASN A 486 -2.52 -3.88 -29.04
C ASN A 486 -3.83 -4.58 -28.63
N TRP A 487 -4.04 -4.84 -27.34
CA TRP A 487 -5.32 -5.31 -26.83
C TRP A 487 -6.22 -4.12 -26.45
N GLU A 488 -7.43 -4.06 -27.01
CA GLU A 488 -8.38 -2.94 -26.81
C GLU A 488 -9.59 -3.30 -25.93
N GLY A 489 -9.60 -4.51 -25.35
CA GLY A 489 -10.69 -5.01 -24.50
C GLY A 489 -10.47 -4.78 -23.01
N ILE A 490 -11.40 -5.31 -22.18
CA ILE A 490 -11.14 -5.42 -20.73
C ILE A 490 -9.82 -6.18 -20.47
N PRO A 491 -9.04 -5.82 -19.43
CA PRO A 491 -7.72 -6.40 -19.16
C PRO A 491 -7.64 -7.91 -19.37
N TRP A 492 -6.67 -8.37 -20.17
CA TRP A 492 -6.60 -9.77 -20.57
C TRP A 492 -6.47 -10.66 -19.34
N SER A 493 -7.44 -11.56 -19.17
CA SER A 493 -7.51 -12.44 -18.01
C SER A 493 -7.08 -13.87 -18.35
N LEU A 494 -6.57 -14.59 -17.34
CA LEU A 494 -6.11 -15.99 -17.45
C LEU A 494 -4.86 -16.14 -18.35
N LEU A 495 -4.60 -17.31 -18.91
CA LEU A 495 -3.40 -17.58 -19.73
C LEU A 495 -3.50 -16.98 -21.14
N LEU A 496 -2.37 -16.59 -21.73
CA LEU A 496 -2.25 -16.10 -23.09
C LEU A 496 -2.02 -17.27 -24.05
N ILE A 497 -2.92 -17.48 -25.00
CA ILE A 497 -2.82 -18.54 -26.02
C ILE A 497 -2.18 -17.98 -27.30
N PRO A 498 -1.50 -18.81 -28.12
CA PRO A 498 -1.08 -18.40 -29.45
C PRO A 498 -2.25 -17.92 -30.31
N GLY A 499 -1.99 -16.90 -31.15
CA GLY A 499 -3.00 -16.30 -32.02
C GLY A 499 -4.06 -15.49 -31.28
N TRP A 500 -3.80 -15.08 -30.03
CA TRP A 500 -4.74 -14.27 -29.25
C TRP A 500 -5.11 -12.95 -29.94
N GLN A 501 -4.25 -12.44 -30.83
CA GLN A 501 -4.50 -11.24 -31.63
C GLN A 501 -5.77 -11.36 -32.48
N ASP A 502 -6.11 -12.58 -32.94
CA ASP A 502 -7.35 -12.83 -33.70
C ASP A 502 -8.63 -12.69 -32.84
N LEU A 503 -8.46 -12.54 -31.53
CA LEU A 503 -9.53 -12.39 -30.56
C LEU A 503 -9.81 -10.92 -30.21
N ILE A 504 -9.06 -9.97 -30.80
CA ILE A 504 -9.34 -8.54 -30.66
C ILE A 504 -10.76 -8.25 -31.17
N GLY A 505 -11.55 -7.54 -30.37
CA GLY A 505 -12.94 -7.21 -30.67
C GLY A 505 -13.93 -8.37 -30.50
N LYS A 506 -13.49 -9.57 -30.08
CA LYS A 506 -14.39 -10.69 -29.76
C LYS A 506 -15.04 -10.52 -28.38
N SER A 507 -16.20 -11.15 -28.21
CA SER A 507 -16.88 -11.17 -26.92
C SER A 507 -16.13 -12.02 -25.88
N VAL A 508 -16.34 -11.73 -24.59
CA VAL A 508 -15.70 -12.46 -23.47
C VAL A 508 -15.96 -13.98 -23.55
N GLN A 509 -17.15 -14.38 -23.96
CA GLN A 509 -17.50 -15.79 -24.11
C GLN A 509 -16.76 -16.46 -25.28
N GLU A 510 -16.57 -15.77 -26.40
CA GLU A 510 -15.77 -16.27 -27.53
C GLU A 510 -14.29 -16.40 -27.13
N ILE A 511 -13.76 -15.41 -26.41
CA ILE A 511 -12.38 -15.45 -25.88
C ILE A 511 -12.22 -16.63 -24.91
N CYS A 512 -13.13 -16.78 -23.94
CA CYS A 512 -13.09 -17.88 -22.98
C CYS A 512 -13.21 -19.25 -23.66
N ALA A 513 -14.07 -19.38 -24.67
CA ALA A 513 -14.22 -20.61 -25.43
C ALA A 513 -12.95 -20.96 -26.20
N LYS A 514 -12.29 -19.96 -26.83
CA LYS A 514 -11.02 -20.15 -27.54
C LYS A 514 -9.85 -20.46 -26.60
N GLN A 515 -9.75 -19.77 -25.47
CA GLN A 515 -8.79 -20.09 -24.42
C GLN A 515 -8.98 -21.53 -23.92
N TRP A 516 -10.23 -21.94 -23.64
CA TRP A 516 -10.54 -23.29 -23.17
C TRP A 516 -10.22 -24.35 -24.23
N GLU A 517 -10.65 -24.13 -25.47
CA GLU A 517 -10.44 -25.04 -26.60
C GLU A 517 -8.96 -25.27 -26.88
N TYR A 518 -8.18 -24.19 -27.04
CA TYR A 518 -6.76 -24.28 -27.32
C TYR A 518 -6.03 -24.99 -26.18
N THR A 519 -6.27 -24.56 -24.94
CA THR A 519 -5.59 -25.13 -23.76
C THR A 519 -5.92 -26.61 -23.59
N THR A 520 -7.17 -27.02 -23.79
CA THR A 520 -7.58 -28.42 -23.66
C THR A 520 -6.92 -29.29 -24.73
N ASN A 521 -6.91 -28.85 -25.99
CA ASN A 521 -6.23 -29.59 -27.04
C ASN A 521 -4.72 -29.68 -26.79
N LYS A 522 -4.08 -28.58 -26.39
CA LYS A 522 -2.65 -28.56 -26.07
C LYS A 522 -2.29 -29.54 -24.95
N ILE A 523 -3.07 -29.56 -23.86
CA ILE A 523 -2.88 -30.54 -22.78
C ILE A 523 -2.95 -31.96 -23.33
N LEU A 524 -3.98 -32.28 -24.12
CA LEU A 524 -4.17 -33.65 -24.64
C LEU A 524 -3.05 -34.03 -25.62
N ASP A 525 -2.68 -33.13 -26.53
CA ASP A 525 -1.60 -33.34 -27.51
C ASP A 525 -0.24 -33.57 -26.83
N ASP A 526 0.07 -32.79 -25.78
CA ASP A 526 1.32 -32.93 -25.05
C ASP A 526 1.33 -34.18 -24.16
N LEU A 527 0.21 -34.50 -23.50
CA LEU A 527 0.10 -35.71 -22.67
C LEU A 527 0.15 -36.99 -23.51
N ASP A 528 -0.30 -36.96 -24.77
CA ASP A 528 -0.13 -38.08 -25.71
C ASP A 528 1.37 -38.33 -26.04
N ARG A 529 2.24 -37.33 -25.84
CA ARG A 529 3.71 -37.44 -26.03
C ARG A 529 4.45 -37.84 -24.75
N VAL A 530 3.84 -37.63 -23.58
CA VAL A 530 4.38 -38.07 -22.29
C VAL A 530 4.38 -39.60 -22.23
N ALA A 531 5.46 -40.19 -21.70
CA ALA A 531 5.61 -41.65 -21.70
C ALA A 531 4.44 -42.36 -20.97
N PRO A 532 3.99 -43.54 -21.46
CA PRO A 532 2.86 -44.26 -20.86
C PRO A 532 3.01 -44.48 -19.35
N GLY A 533 1.92 -44.24 -18.61
CA GLY A 533 1.90 -44.40 -17.15
C GLY A 533 2.43 -43.20 -16.35
N ARG A 534 2.93 -42.14 -17.02
CA ARG A 534 3.33 -40.89 -16.35
C ARG A 534 2.22 -39.84 -16.28
N TRP A 535 0.99 -40.13 -16.70
CA TRP A 535 -0.13 -39.22 -16.46
C TRP A 535 -1.46 -39.92 -16.20
N THR A 536 -2.38 -39.22 -15.52
CA THR A 536 -3.76 -39.67 -15.28
C THR A 536 -4.75 -38.51 -15.31
N VAL A 537 -6.05 -38.82 -15.43
CA VAL A 537 -7.12 -37.82 -15.38
C VAL A 537 -7.76 -37.78 -14.00
N ALA A 538 -7.83 -36.62 -13.37
CA ALA A 538 -8.72 -36.33 -12.24
C ALA A 538 -10.04 -35.77 -12.79
N ASN A 539 -11.18 -36.34 -12.41
CA ASN A 539 -12.48 -35.84 -12.87
C ASN A 539 -13.12 -35.00 -11.76
N TYR A 540 -13.52 -33.75 -12.07
CA TYR A 540 -14.10 -32.83 -11.09
C TYR A 540 -15.35 -33.41 -10.38
N HIS A 541 -16.18 -34.20 -11.08
CA HIS A 541 -17.34 -34.84 -10.47
C HIS A 541 -16.96 -35.97 -9.50
N ARG A 542 -15.89 -36.72 -9.78
CA ARG A 542 -15.37 -37.72 -8.83
C ARG A 542 -14.77 -37.03 -7.61
N LEU A 543 -13.97 -35.99 -7.83
CA LEU A 543 -13.33 -35.21 -6.78
C LEU A 543 -14.34 -34.59 -5.82
N THR A 544 -15.48 -34.10 -6.32
CA THR A 544 -16.53 -33.48 -5.49
C THR A 544 -17.57 -34.46 -4.97
N GLY A 545 -17.78 -35.60 -5.64
CA GLY A 545 -18.77 -36.62 -5.26
C GLY A 545 -18.25 -37.63 -4.24
N ASP A 546 -17.01 -38.09 -4.40
CA ASP A 546 -16.33 -38.99 -3.45
C ASP A 546 -14.84 -38.60 -3.37
N PRO A 547 -14.52 -37.53 -2.62
CA PRO A 547 -13.17 -36.99 -2.54
C PRO A 547 -12.16 -38.01 -2.00
N ASN A 548 -12.55 -38.83 -1.02
CA ASN A 548 -11.67 -39.86 -0.46
C ASN A 548 -11.26 -40.89 -1.52
N ALA A 549 -12.22 -41.41 -2.29
CA ALA A 549 -11.91 -42.40 -3.32
C ALA A 549 -11.04 -41.84 -4.45
N GLU A 550 -11.32 -40.61 -4.89
CA GLU A 550 -10.55 -39.97 -5.97
C GLU A 550 -9.13 -39.57 -5.51
N ILE A 551 -8.98 -38.99 -4.32
CA ILE A 551 -7.65 -38.65 -3.76
C ILE A 551 -6.83 -39.92 -3.53
N ALA A 552 -7.40 -40.98 -2.95
CA ALA A 552 -6.69 -42.25 -2.78
C ALA A 552 -6.24 -42.85 -4.12
N ARG A 553 -7.01 -42.70 -5.20
CA ARG A 553 -6.62 -43.13 -6.54
C ARG A 553 -5.48 -42.30 -7.10
N LEU A 554 -5.54 -40.97 -6.94
CA LEU A 554 -4.49 -40.06 -7.40
C LEU A 554 -3.19 -40.25 -6.61
N CYS A 555 -3.25 -40.45 -5.29
CA CYS A 555 -2.09 -40.79 -4.46
C CYS A 555 -1.48 -42.13 -4.86
N ARG A 556 -2.28 -43.16 -5.19
CA ARG A 556 -1.75 -44.43 -5.75
C ARG A 556 -1.03 -44.22 -7.07
N PHE A 557 -1.62 -43.45 -7.99
CA PHE A 557 -1.00 -43.11 -9.27
C PHE A 557 0.29 -42.32 -9.08
N ALA A 558 0.29 -41.34 -8.19
CA ALA A 558 1.44 -40.50 -7.90
C ALA A 558 2.45 -41.18 -6.95
N GLU A 559 2.17 -42.38 -6.44
CA GLU A 559 2.96 -43.06 -5.41
C GLU A 559 3.25 -42.16 -4.20
N LEU A 560 2.20 -41.50 -3.70
CA LEU A 560 2.24 -40.66 -2.52
C LEU A 560 1.57 -41.37 -1.34
N PRO A 561 2.15 -41.32 -0.13
CA PRO A 561 1.45 -41.70 1.08
C PRO A 561 0.26 -40.74 1.32
N TRP A 562 -0.78 -41.23 2.00
CA TRP A 562 -1.94 -40.43 2.37
C TRP A 562 -2.43 -40.85 3.75
N ASP A 563 -2.47 -39.92 4.69
CA ASP A 563 -2.80 -40.12 6.10
C ASP A 563 -3.93 -39.20 6.61
N ASP A 564 -4.51 -38.34 5.76
CA ASP A 564 -5.56 -37.37 6.12
C ASP A 564 -6.95 -37.83 5.62
N PRO A 565 -7.79 -38.48 6.44
CA PRO A 565 -9.16 -38.82 6.03
C PRO A 565 -9.98 -37.54 5.79
N LEU A 566 -10.59 -37.43 4.61
CA LEU A 566 -11.36 -36.24 4.23
C LEU A 566 -12.80 -36.38 4.76
N ASP A 567 -13.05 -35.92 5.99
CA ASP A 567 -14.38 -35.93 6.61
C ASP A 567 -15.23 -34.75 6.13
N GLY A 568 -16.21 -35.03 5.26
CA GLY A 568 -17.15 -34.03 4.72
C GLY A 568 -16.77 -33.44 3.36
N PRO A 569 -17.50 -32.42 2.86
CA PRO A 569 -17.19 -31.78 1.59
C PRO A 569 -15.84 -31.04 1.68
N LEU A 570 -15.06 -31.06 0.60
CA LEU A 570 -13.80 -30.34 0.55
C LEU A 570 -14.01 -28.83 0.83
N PRO A 571 -13.09 -28.17 1.56
CA PRO A 571 -13.19 -26.75 1.84
C PRO A 571 -13.16 -25.91 0.55
N LEU A 572 -13.66 -24.68 0.63
CA LEU A 572 -13.57 -23.77 -0.51
C LEU A 572 -12.10 -23.38 -0.74
N SER A 573 -11.66 -23.43 -2.00
CA SER A 573 -10.30 -22.99 -2.35
C SER A 573 -10.13 -21.48 -2.18
N ARG A 574 -8.91 -21.02 -1.93
CA ARG A 574 -8.60 -19.58 -1.78
C ARG A 574 -8.92 -18.71 -3.00
N HIS A 575 -9.12 -19.31 -4.17
CA HIS A 575 -9.48 -18.61 -5.43
C HIS A 575 -10.96 -18.78 -5.82
N THR A 576 -11.81 -19.16 -4.86
CA THR A 576 -13.25 -19.32 -5.05
C THR A 576 -13.93 -17.95 -5.12
N LEU A 577 -14.36 -17.54 -6.31
CA LEU A 577 -15.03 -16.24 -6.53
C LEU A 577 -16.44 -16.21 -5.91
N THR A 578 -17.19 -17.31 -6.05
CA THR A 578 -18.45 -17.53 -5.35
C THR A 578 -18.56 -19.01 -5.01
N PRO A 579 -19.27 -19.40 -3.94
CA PRO A 579 -19.45 -20.80 -3.58
C PRO A 579 -19.92 -21.67 -4.76
N PRO A 580 -19.38 -22.89 -4.97
CA PRO A 580 -19.83 -23.80 -6.01
C PRO A 580 -21.31 -24.14 -5.84
N ALA A 581 -22.11 -23.95 -6.89
CA ALA A 581 -23.50 -24.40 -6.95
C ALA A 581 -23.76 -25.12 -8.29
N PRO A 582 -24.50 -26.25 -8.31
CA PRO A 582 -24.75 -27.02 -9.53
C PRO A 582 -25.38 -26.21 -10.67
N ASP A 583 -26.21 -25.22 -10.32
CA ASP A 583 -26.91 -24.33 -11.25
C ASP A 583 -26.24 -22.97 -11.44
N LYS A 584 -25.03 -22.76 -10.91
CA LYS A 584 -24.32 -21.48 -11.02
C LYS A 584 -24.16 -21.01 -12.47
N TRP A 585 -23.87 -21.95 -13.37
CA TRP A 585 -23.68 -21.69 -14.80
C TRP A 585 -24.93 -21.05 -15.46
N ARG A 586 -26.12 -21.20 -14.87
CA ARG A 586 -27.36 -20.64 -15.42
C ARG A 586 -27.34 -19.11 -15.51
N ARG A 587 -26.46 -18.45 -14.75
CA ARG A 587 -26.27 -16.99 -14.80
C ARG A 587 -25.70 -16.50 -16.14
N ASN A 588 -24.98 -17.37 -16.85
CA ASN A 588 -24.36 -17.09 -18.15
C ASN A 588 -25.01 -17.94 -19.27
N THR A 589 -26.30 -18.31 -19.13
CA THR A 589 -26.97 -19.24 -20.07
C THR A 589 -26.92 -18.73 -21.51
N THR A 590 -27.16 -17.43 -21.72
CA THR A 590 -27.21 -16.81 -23.04
C THR A 590 -25.85 -16.92 -23.73
N GLU A 591 -24.79 -16.48 -23.04
CA GLU A 591 -23.43 -16.47 -23.54
C GLU A 591 -22.89 -17.88 -23.80
N LEU A 592 -23.24 -18.84 -22.93
CA LEU A 592 -22.87 -20.24 -23.11
C LEU A 592 -23.55 -20.86 -24.33
N HIS A 593 -24.79 -20.48 -24.64
CA HIS A 593 -25.51 -21.00 -25.81
C HIS A 593 -24.82 -20.61 -27.12
N GLU A 594 -24.16 -19.45 -27.17
CA GLU A 594 -23.46 -18.96 -28.35
C GLU A 594 -22.17 -19.75 -28.66
N VAL A 595 -21.47 -20.23 -27.64
CA VAL A 595 -20.11 -20.79 -27.80
C VAL A 595 -19.98 -22.27 -27.51
N LEU A 596 -20.91 -22.91 -26.78
CA LEU A 596 -20.79 -24.33 -26.46
C LEU A 596 -20.80 -25.25 -27.70
N GLY A 597 -21.48 -24.83 -28.77
CA GLY A 597 -21.47 -25.55 -30.04
C GLY A 597 -20.10 -25.57 -30.70
N THR A 598 -19.30 -24.50 -30.55
CA THR A 598 -18.01 -24.36 -31.24
C THR A 598 -16.92 -25.25 -30.62
N VAL A 599 -17.04 -25.57 -29.33
CA VAL A 599 -16.04 -26.36 -28.59
C VAL A 599 -16.38 -27.85 -28.48
N LYS A 600 -17.44 -28.30 -29.18
CA LYS A 600 -18.00 -29.66 -29.03
C LYS A 600 -16.98 -30.76 -29.32
N GLU A 601 -16.20 -30.65 -30.39
CA GLU A 601 -15.24 -31.68 -30.79
C GLU A 601 -14.14 -31.85 -29.73
N THR A 602 -13.60 -30.73 -29.24
CA THR A 602 -12.63 -30.69 -28.14
C THR A 602 -13.21 -31.27 -26.86
N ALA A 603 -14.48 -30.98 -26.56
CA ALA A 603 -15.19 -31.55 -25.40
C ALA A 603 -15.38 -33.07 -25.51
N ASP A 604 -15.73 -33.58 -26.69
CA ASP A 604 -15.85 -35.01 -26.93
C ASP A 604 -14.50 -35.71 -26.77
N ARG A 605 -13.41 -35.10 -27.25
CA ARG A 605 -12.04 -35.57 -27.06
C ARG A 605 -11.63 -35.62 -25.57
N ALA A 606 -11.87 -34.55 -24.81
CA ALA A 606 -11.60 -34.51 -23.38
C ALA A 606 -12.44 -35.52 -22.58
N ASN A 607 -13.69 -35.73 -22.99
CA ASN A 607 -14.58 -36.73 -22.39
C ASN A 607 -14.11 -38.17 -22.66
N ALA A 608 -13.55 -38.45 -23.85
CA ALA A 608 -13.05 -39.77 -24.20
C ALA A 608 -11.91 -40.23 -23.25
N VAL A 609 -10.99 -39.33 -22.89
CA VAL A 609 -9.92 -39.64 -21.91
C VAL A 609 -10.41 -39.61 -20.47
N SER A 610 -11.46 -38.84 -20.17
CA SER A 610 -12.04 -38.71 -18.83
C SER A 610 -13.01 -39.86 -18.47
N GLY A 611 -13.56 -40.54 -19.48
CA GLY A 611 -14.58 -41.59 -19.35
C GLY A 611 -14.07 -43.02 -19.54
N GLY A 612 -12.81 -43.23 -19.95
CA GLY A 612 -12.22 -44.55 -20.09
C GLY A 612 -11.83 -45.17 -18.74
N PRO A 613 -11.97 -46.50 -18.54
CA PRO A 613 -11.28 -47.17 -17.45
C PRO A 613 -9.77 -47.03 -17.71
N GLY A 614 -9.01 -46.54 -16.73
CA GLY A 614 -7.56 -46.36 -16.87
C GLY A 614 -6.87 -47.67 -17.28
N PRO A 615 -5.71 -47.61 -17.97
CA PRO A 615 -4.98 -48.81 -18.36
C PRO A 615 -4.53 -49.55 -17.10
N GLY A 616 -5.16 -50.70 -16.82
CA GLY A 616 -4.80 -51.58 -15.71
C GLY A 616 -5.87 -51.74 -14.63
N ALA A 617 -7.02 -52.34 -14.97
CA ALA A 617 -7.83 -53.05 -13.98
C ALA A 617 -8.71 -54.10 -14.68
N THR A 618 -8.34 -55.36 -14.53
CA THR A 618 -9.15 -56.52 -14.87
C THR A 618 -10.40 -56.59 -13.99
N ALA A 619 -11.49 -57.06 -14.59
CA ALA A 619 -12.83 -57.11 -14.01
C ALA A 619 -13.00 -58.12 -12.85
N ALA A 620 -13.78 -57.73 -11.82
CA ALA A 620 -14.77 -58.60 -11.17
C ALA A 620 -15.80 -57.75 -10.36
N PRO A 621 -17.06 -58.21 -10.22
CA PRO A 621 -18.20 -57.35 -9.92
C PRO A 621 -18.55 -57.31 -8.43
N ARG A 622 -19.32 -56.30 -7.96
CA ARG A 622 -20.62 -56.48 -7.26
C ARG A 622 -21.20 -55.21 -6.60
N THR A 623 -22.52 -55.12 -6.83
CA THR A 623 -23.63 -54.75 -5.92
C THR A 623 -23.95 -53.29 -5.57
N ALA A 624 -25.26 -53.05 -5.59
CA ALA A 624 -25.96 -51.77 -5.58
C ALA A 624 -26.48 -51.36 -4.18
N ALA A 625 -26.56 -50.04 -3.98
CA ALA A 625 -27.51 -49.27 -3.16
C ALA A 625 -27.47 -49.43 -1.61
N PRO A 626 -28.00 -48.49 -0.79
CA PRO A 626 -28.90 -47.37 -1.13
C PRO A 626 -28.61 -45.99 -0.50
N LYS A 627 -29.34 -44.99 -1.04
CA LYS A 627 -29.50 -43.61 -0.55
C LYS A 627 -30.15 -43.57 0.85
N ARG A 628 -29.79 -42.56 1.67
CA ARG A 628 -30.61 -42.09 2.80
C ARG A 628 -30.64 -40.57 2.91
N ALA A 629 -31.78 -40.09 3.39
CA ALA A 629 -32.35 -38.76 3.23
C ALA A 629 -31.85 -37.71 4.24
N ALA A 630 -31.94 -36.44 3.84
CA ALA A 630 -31.72 -35.25 4.66
C ALA A 630 -32.91 -34.98 5.60
N ALA A 631 -32.62 -34.60 6.85
CA ALA A 631 -33.59 -34.12 7.83
C ALA A 631 -33.25 -32.67 8.23
N ALA A 632 -34.30 -31.85 8.31
CA ALA A 632 -34.28 -30.42 8.61
C ALA A 632 -34.09 -30.11 10.11
N ALA A 633 -33.45 -28.97 10.42
CA ALA A 633 -33.29 -28.43 11.77
C ALA A 633 -34.29 -27.27 12.04
N PRO A 634 -34.77 -27.08 13.30
CA PRO A 634 -35.84 -26.14 13.63
C PRO A 634 -35.35 -24.73 14.05
N LYS A 635 -36.24 -23.73 13.88
CA LYS A 635 -36.10 -22.31 14.25
C LYS A 635 -36.24 -22.09 15.77
N ALA A 636 -35.48 -21.13 16.31
CA ALA A 636 -35.62 -20.56 17.66
C ALA A 636 -36.37 -19.20 17.64
N PRO A 637 -37.01 -18.77 18.75
CA PRO A 637 -38.05 -17.74 18.76
C PRO A 637 -37.54 -16.32 19.07
N ALA A 638 -38.38 -15.34 18.73
CA ALA A 638 -38.18 -13.90 18.87
C ALA A 638 -38.32 -13.38 20.31
N GLY A 639 -37.58 -12.31 20.64
CA GLY A 639 -37.71 -11.53 21.87
C GLY A 639 -37.43 -10.04 21.61
N ASP A 640 -38.51 -9.26 21.72
CA ASP A 640 -38.71 -7.83 21.96
C ASP A 640 -37.60 -6.80 21.64
N GLU A 641 -37.86 -5.98 20.61
CA GLU A 641 -37.16 -4.75 20.26
C GLU A 641 -37.68 -3.56 21.09
N VAL A 642 -36.75 -2.76 21.62
CA VAL A 642 -37.01 -1.43 22.18
C VAL A 642 -36.96 -0.41 21.04
N GLU A 643 -38.07 0.31 20.84
CA GLU A 643 -38.26 1.33 19.80
C GLU A 643 -37.20 2.45 19.86
N THR A 644 -36.36 2.56 18.83
CA THR A 644 -35.56 3.75 18.53
C THR A 644 -36.20 4.53 17.39
N ASN A 645 -36.87 5.63 17.72
CA ASN A 645 -37.40 6.57 16.74
C ASN A 645 -36.37 7.63 16.33
N ALA A 646 -36.37 7.92 15.03
CA ALA A 646 -35.80 9.07 14.32
C ALA A 646 -34.27 9.13 14.12
N ALA A 647 -33.78 8.39 13.12
CA ALA A 647 -32.58 8.77 12.39
C ALA A 647 -32.93 9.89 11.39
N ILE A 648 -32.37 11.07 11.60
CA ILE A 648 -32.32 12.12 10.57
C ILE A 648 -31.21 11.72 9.59
N ASP A 649 -31.58 11.75 8.32
CA ASP A 649 -30.78 11.48 7.13
C ASP A 649 -29.47 12.31 7.16
N ALA A 650 -28.35 11.66 7.52
CA ALA A 650 -27.02 12.22 7.40
C ALA A 650 -26.30 11.43 6.30
N GLY A 651 -26.12 12.08 5.15
CA GLY A 651 -25.49 11.53 3.96
C GLY A 651 -24.13 10.89 4.23
N GLN A 652 -23.79 9.97 3.33
CA GLN A 652 -22.59 9.13 3.27
C GLN A 652 -21.27 9.93 3.25
N HIS A 653 -20.94 10.61 4.36
CA HIS A 653 -19.66 11.28 4.54
C HIS A 653 -18.73 10.36 5.34
N PRO A 654 -17.50 10.05 4.86
CA PRO A 654 -16.60 9.08 5.50
C PRO A 654 -16.12 9.49 6.91
N MET A 655 -16.34 10.75 7.31
CA MET A 655 -16.09 11.30 8.65
C MET A 655 -17.36 11.56 9.49
N GLY A 656 -18.52 11.03 9.06
CA GLY A 656 -19.80 11.23 9.75
C GLY A 656 -19.82 10.61 11.15
N SER A 657 -20.56 11.25 12.07
CA SER A 657 -20.80 10.76 13.43
C SER A 657 -22.29 10.64 13.73
N VAL A 658 -22.70 9.55 14.38
CA VAL A 658 -24.05 9.35 14.91
C VAL A 658 -24.04 9.65 16.40
N HIS A 659 -24.98 10.42 16.92
CA HIS A 659 -25.00 10.77 18.34
C HIS A 659 -26.41 10.74 18.94
N THR A 660 -26.50 10.59 20.26
CA THR A 660 -27.75 10.82 20.99
C THR A 660 -28.03 12.31 21.11
N SER A 661 -29.31 12.69 21.21
CA SER A 661 -29.71 14.09 21.44
C SER A 661 -29.22 14.65 22.78
N SER A 662 -28.92 13.78 23.76
CA SER A 662 -28.40 14.16 25.07
C SER A 662 -26.99 14.78 25.04
N VAL A 663 -26.17 14.49 24.01
CA VAL A 663 -24.80 15.03 23.92
C VAL A 663 -24.77 16.53 23.63
N PRO A 664 -25.37 17.04 22.52
CA PRO A 664 -25.41 18.48 22.29
C PRO A 664 -26.17 19.22 23.40
N GLU A 665 -27.18 18.61 24.02
CA GLU A 665 -27.86 19.20 25.18
C GLU A 665 -26.90 19.40 26.38
N LEU A 666 -26.09 18.40 26.71
CA LEU A 666 -25.11 18.49 27.79
C LEU A 666 -24.04 19.55 27.49
N LEU A 667 -23.48 19.55 26.28
CA LEU A 667 -22.44 20.51 25.88
C LEU A 667 -23.00 21.93 25.82
N GLY A 668 -24.21 22.13 25.29
CA GLY A 668 -24.87 23.43 25.22
C GLY A 668 -25.25 24.00 26.59
N LYS A 669 -25.72 23.16 27.53
CA LYS A 669 -26.01 23.59 28.92
C LYS A 669 -24.77 24.00 29.69
N THR A 670 -23.64 23.34 29.42
CA THR A 670 -22.39 23.57 30.14
C THR A 670 -21.49 24.60 29.49
N GLY A 671 -21.68 24.88 28.19
CA GLY A 671 -20.81 25.75 27.39
C GLY A 671 -19.42 25.15 27.16
N LEU A 672 -19.26 23.84 27.34
CA LEU A 672 -17.99 23.13 27.23
C LEU A 672 -17.78 22.59 25.83
N SER A 673 -16.52 22.46 25.44
CA SER A 673 -16.12 21.70 24.24
C SER A 673 -15.29 20.49 24.66
N LEU A 674 -15.39 19.42 23.91
CA LEU A 674 -14.59 18.22 24.10
C LEU A 674 -13.57 18.11 22.97
N LEU A 675 -12.29 18.03 23.33
CA LEU A 675 -11.21 17.68 22.42
C LEU A 675 -10.92 16.19 22.50
N MET A 676 -10.68 15.61 21.34
CA MET A 676 -10.37 14.19 21.18
C MET A 676 -9.23 14.02 20.18
N SER A 677 -8.18 13.29 20.55
CA SER A 677 -7.10 12.93 19.63
C SER A 677 -7.36 11.56 18.99
N THR A 678 -6.91 11.42 17.74
CA THR A 678 -6.96 10.15 16.99
C THR A 678 -5.58 9.86 16.44
N TYR A 679 -5.00 8.74 16.83
CA TYR A 679 -3.62 8.41 16.52
C TYR A 679 -3.46 8.06 15.04
N GLN A 680 -4.36 7.23 14.53
CA GLN A 680 -4.23 6.64 13.18
C GLN A 680 -4.81 7.55 12.11
N SER A 681 -5.94 8.22 12.39
CA SER A 681 -6.57 9.10 11.40
C SER A 681 -5.87 10.46 11.28
N GLY A 682 -4.97 10.78 12.23
CA GLY A 682 -4.19 12.01 12.21
C GLY A 682 -5.07 13.24 12.36
N LYS A 683 -6.04 13.20 13.28
CA LYS A 683 -7.02 14.27 13.50
C LYS A 683 -7.15 14.60 14.99
N MET A 684 -7.25 15.89 15.28
CA MET A 684 -7.88 16.38 16.49
C MET A 684 -9.35 16.67 16.18
N VAL A 685 -10.26 16.12 17.00
CA VAL A 685 -11.70 16.31 16.85
C VAL A 685 -12.19 17.21 17.96
N THR A 686 -12.86 18.30 17.60
CA THR A 686 -13.53 19.19 18.54
C THR A 686 -15.03 18.97 18.46
N LEU A 687 -15.62 18.45 19.54
CA LEU A 687 -17.05 18.26 19.72
C LEU A 687 -17.62 19.41 20.55
N ARG A 688 -18.62 20.09 20.02
CA ARG A 688 -19.29 21.22 20.67
C ARG A 688 -20.72 21.37 20.18
N GLU A 689 -21.61 21.91 21.00
CA GLU A 689 -22.94 22.32 20.52
C GLU A 689 -22.78 23.61 19.71
N MET A 690 -23.42 23.73 18.55
CA MET A 690 -23.55 24.98 17.78
C MET A 690 -24.95 25.03 17.19
N ASP A 691 -25.70 26.11 17.39
CA ASP A 691 -27.05 26.31 16.86
C ASP A 691 -28.03 25.15 17.16
N GLY A 692 -27.91 24.54 18.34
CA GLY A 692 -28.75 23.45 18.82
C GLY A 692 -28.35 22.06 18.29
N VAL A 693 -27.29 21.95 17.48
CA VAL A 693 -26.80 20.68 16.92
C VAL A 693 -25.38 20.38 17.38
N LEU A 694 -24.96 19.11 17.30
CA LEU A 694 -23.58 18.73 17.59
C LEU A 694 -22.70 19.10 16.39
N ASN A 695 -21.78 20.03 16.58
CA ASN A 695 -20.71 20.29 15.66
C ASN A 695 -19.52 19.36 15.95
N THR A 696 -19.12 18.60 14.92
CA THR A 696 -17.94 17.72 14.93
C THR A 696 -16.91 18.30 13.98
N HIS A 697 -15.91 19.01 14.51
CA HIS A 697 -14.88 19.67 13.71
C HIS A 697 -13.57 18.91 13.73
N PHE A 698 -12.94 18.73 12.57
CA PHE A 698 -11.70 17.98 12.42
C PHE A 698 -10.57 18.92 12.04
N THR A 699 -9.46 18.83 12.77
CA THR A 699 -8.21 19.55 12.46
C THR A 699 -7.11 18.52 12.19
N PRO A 700 -6.34 18.62 11.08
CA PRO A 700 -5.26 17.69 10.80
C PRO A 700 -4.10 17.84 11.79
N PHE A 701 -3.57 16.72 12.27
CA PHE A 701 -2.42 16.68 13.16
C PHE A 701 -1.52 15.47 12.84
N PRO A 702 -0.19 15.60 12.95
CA PRO A 702 0.73 14.48 12.75
C PRO A 702 0.67 13.52 13.94
N ARG A 703 -0.19 12.50 13.86
CA ARG A 703 -0.32 11.44 14.89
C ARG A 703 -0.57 12.01 16.31
N PRO A 704 -1.66 12.76 16.54
CA PRO A 704 -1.94 13.35 17.85
C PRO A 704 -2.19 12.26 18.90
N MET A 705 -1.58 12.40 20.07
CA MET A 705 -1.66 11.48 21.21
C MET A 705 -2.18 12.20 22.46
N GLY A 706 -1.45 12.19 23.58
CA GLY A 706 -1.87 12.82 24.83
C GLY A 706 -2.12 14.32 24.69
N ILE A 707 -3.18 14.80 25.33
CA ILE A 707 -3.62 16.20 25.32
C ILE A 707 -3.56 16.74 26.75
N ALA A 708 -2.88 17.86 26.97
CA ALA A 708 -2.91 18.58 28.23
C ALA A 708 -3.55 19.95 28.05
N TRP A 709 -4.53 20.28 28.87
CA TRP A 709 -5.15 21.60 28.88
C TRP A 709 -5.05 22.25 30.25
N ARG A 710 -4.83 23.57 30.27
CA ARG A 710 -5.00 24.39 31.46
C ARG A 710 -5.78 25.67 31.15
N PRO A 711 -6.70 26.08 32.03
CA PRO A 711 -7.37 27.37 31.91
C PRO A 711 -6.39 28.53 32.09
N GLY A 712 -6.77 29.69 31.55
CA GLY A 712 -6.13 30.96 31.87
C GLY A 712 -6.62 31.51 33.21
N GLY A 713 -5.88 32.47 33.78
CA GLY A 713 -6.25 33.12 35.05
C GLY A 713 -5.56 32.52 36.27
N GLY A 714 -4.80 33.38 36.95
CA GLY A 714 -3.92 33.10 38.08
C GLY A 714 -2.74 34.07 38.03
N ALA A 715 -2.27 34.57 39.18
CA ALA A 715 -1.31 35.69 39.26
C ALA A 715 -0.03 35.50 38.40
N ASN A 716 0.34 34.24 38.09
CA ASN A 716 1.52 33.88 37.30
C ASN A 716 1.22 33.06 36.03
N ARG A 717 -0.04 32.85 35.62
CA ARG A 717 -0.40 31.78 34.65
C ARG A 717 -0.71 32.23 33.22
N GLY A 718 -0.80 33.52 32.93
CA GLY A 718 -1.05 34.05 31.57
C GLY A 718 -2.39 33.57 30.97
N THR A 719 -2.49 33.55 29.64
CA THR A 719 -3.67 33.02 28.93
C THR A 719 -3.74 31.49 29.02
N GLY A 720 -4.91 30.92 28.70
CA GLY A 720 -5.11 29.47 28.66
C GLY A 720 -4.09 28.78 27.76
N ALA A 721 -3.72 27.54 28.08
CA ALA A 721 -2.72 26.79 27.33
C ALA A 721 -3.20 25.37 27.03
N LEU A 722 -2.81 24.89 25.86
CA LEU A 722 -3.11 23.54 25.39
C LEU A 722 -1.80 22.96 24.82
N ALA A 723 -1.42 21.77 25.24
CA ALA A 723 -0.33 21.00 24.67
C ALA A 723 -0.88 19.72 24.05
N ILE A 724 -0.41 19.40 22.85
CA ILE A 724 -0.78 18.19 22.11
C ILE A 724 0.52 17.48 21.75
N GLY A 725 0.65 16.22 22.18
CA GLY A 725 1.77 15.37 21.79
C GLY A 725 1.53 14.83 20.38
N THR A 726 2.53 14.92 19.52
CA THR A 726 2.55 14.36 18.17
C THR A 726 3.52 13.17 18.13
N ARG A 727 3.79 12.58 16.96
CA ARG A 727 4.75 11.47 16.81
C ARG A 727 6.08 11.73 17.54
N ASP A 728 6.64 12.92 17.37
CA ASP A 728 8.01 13.26 17.77
C ASP A 728 8.16 14.67 18.35
N GLU A 729 7.05 15.36 18.60
CA GLU A 729 7.03 16.72 19.12
C GLU A 729 5.89 16.98 20.11
N ILE A 730 5.97 18.11 20.81
CA ILE A 730 4.88 18.68 21.58
C ILE A 730 4.52 20.05 21.01
N TRP A 731 3.27 20.20 20.59
CA TRP A 731 2.75 21.44 20.04
C TRP A 731 2.01 22.20 21.15
N THR A 732 2.51 23.38 21.50
CA THR A 732 1.91 24.22 22.54
C THR A 732 1.16 25.40 21.93
N TYR A 733 -0.10 25.52 22.33
CA TYR A 733 -1.03 26.57 21.95
C TYR A 733 -1.31 27.50 23.12
N ARG A 734 -1.60 28.76 22.79
CA ARG A 734 -2.07 29.77 23.74
C ARG A 734 -3.42 30.28 23.29
N ASP A 735 -4.33 30.45 24.25
CA ASP A 735 -5.62 31.08 23.97
C ASP A 735 -5.43 32.56 23.61
N GLN A 736 -6.14 32.99 22.57
CA GLN A 736 -6.15 34.32 21.98
C GLN A 736 -7.59 34.77 21.69
N PRO A 737 -8.33 35.29 22.68
CA PRO A 737 -9.71 35.74 22.48
C PRO A 737 -9.85 36.82 21.40
N ALA A 738 -8.84 37.69 21.24
CA ALA A 738 -8.83 38.71 20.19
C ALA A 738 -8.79 38.13 18.76
N VAL A 739 -8.23 36.92 18.59
CA VAL A 739 -8.26 36.19 17.32
C VAL A 739 -9.62 35.53 17.14
N ALA A 740 -10.20 34.97 18.21
CA ALA A 740 -11.53 34.36 18.18
C ALA A 740 -12.61 35.32 17.65
N GLN A 741 -12.56 36.60 18.06
CA GLN A 741 -13.49 37.64 17.61
C GLN A 741 -13.40 37.98 16.11
N LYS A 742 -12.33 37.56 15.43
CA LYS A 742 -12.11 37.78 14.00
C LYS A 742 -12.52 36.59 13.14
N ILE A 743 -12.83 35.45 13.75
CA ILE A 743 -13.25 34.24 13.03
C ILE A 743 -14.70 34.43 12.59
N GLU A 744 -14.96 34.26 11.30
CA GLU A 744 -16.32 34.30 10.78
C GLU A 744 -17.05 32.96 11.02
N PRO A 745 -18.35 32.99 11.35
CA PRO A 745 -19.15 34.17 11.63
C PRO A 745 -18.71 34.86 12.93
N LYS A 746 -18.55 36.19 12.91
CA LYS A 746 -18.14 36.96 14.11
C LYS A 746 -19.04 36.67 15.31
N GLY A 747 -18.43 36.58 16.50
CA GLY A 747 -19.12 36.30 17.76
C GLY A 747 -19.38 34.82 18.05
N THR A 748 -19.03 33.91 17.12
CA THR A 748 -19.18 32.46 17.31
C THR A 748 -18.25 31.89 18.39
N TYR A 749 -16.99 32.35 18.41
CA TYR A 749 -15.93 31.78 19.24
C TYR A 749 -15.52 32.73 20.36
N GLY A 750 -15.44 32.22 21.59
CA GLY A 750 -14.92 32.95 22.76
C GLY A 750 -13.42 32.77 22.95
N SER A 751 -12.91 31.60 22.57
CA SER A 751 -11.48 31.26 22.60
C SER A 751 -10.99 30.77 21.26
N CYS A 752 -9.74 31.10 20.99
CA CYS A 752 -9.01 30.60 19.84
C CYS A 752 -7.61 30.20 20.30
N TYR A 753 -7.32 28.91 20.28
CA TYR A 753 -6.01 28.38 20.61
C TYR A 753 -5.10 28.50 19.39
N VAL A 754 -4.07 29.32 19.52
CA VAL A 754 -3.09 29.58 18.46
C VAL A 754 -1.75 28.99 18.85
N MET A 755 -1.12 28.23 17.95
CA MET A 755 0.17 27.59 18.22
C MET A 755 1.27 28.63 18.43
N ARG A 756 2.10 28.44 19.47
CA ARG A 756 3.22 29.32 19.81
C ARG A 756 4.56 28.62 19.94
N ASN A 757 4.57 27.32 20.19
CA ASN A 757 5.82 26.56 20.31
C ASN A 757 5.66 25.14 19.75
N ARG A 758 6.72 24.64 19.12
CA ARG A 758 6.92 23.23 18.80
C ARG A 758 8.20 22.80 19.49
N HIS A 759 8.10 21.81 20.36
CA HIS A 759 9.26 21.23 21.04
C HIS A 759 9.54 19.85 20.47
N VAL A 760 10.76 19.61 20.00
CA VAL A 760 11.15 18.33 19.41
C VAL A 760 11.59 17.36 20.51
N THR A 761 10.80 16.31 20.73
CA THR A 761 11.08 15.27 21.74
C THR A 761 11.79 14.05 21.14
N GLY A 762 11.66 13.83 19.82
CA GLY A 762 11.83 12.51 19.24
C GLY A 762 10.65 11.58 19.60
N ASP A 763 10.66 10.34 19.09
CA ASP A 763 9.59 9.37 19.34
C ASP A 763 9.66 8.79 20.76
N ILE A 764 9.14 9.57 21.72
CA ILE A 764 9.03 9.18 23.12
C ILE A 764 7.68 8.53 23.46
N ALA A 765 6.82 8.34 22.45
CA ALA A 765 5.47 7.78 22.56
C ALA A 765 4.65 8.46 23.68
N ILE A 766 4.27 9.72 23.46
CA ILE A 766 3.61 10.60 24.45
C ILE A 766 2.17 10.14 24.73
N HIS A 767 1.98 9.18 25.63
CA HIS A 767 0.66 8.58 25.85
C HIS A 767 -0.30 9.52 26.60
N GLU A 768 0.20 10.29 27.57
CA GLU A 768 -0.63 11.18 28.36
C GLU A 768 0.18 12.37 28.86
N GLN A 769 -0.48 13.51 29.06
CA GLN A 769 0.15 14.75 29.49
C GLN A 769 -0.77 15.55 30.40
N ALA A 770 -0.20 16.32 31.34
CA ALA A 770 -0.95 17.29 32.12
C ALA A 770 -0.08 18.47 32.56
N TYR A 771 -0.70 19.63 32.71
CA TYR A 771 -0.07 20.75 33.39
C TYR A 771 -0.25 20.62 34.89
N ASP A 772 0.80 20.86 35.65
CA ASP A 772 0.69 21.00 37.10
C ASP A 772 0.21 22.41 37.50
N ARG A 773 0.07 22.64 38.81
CA ARG A 773 -0.34 23.92 39.38
C ARG A 773 0.69 25.04 39.20
N GLU A 774 1.93 24.73 38.86
CA GLU A 774 2.96 25.73 38.58
C GLU A 774 3.00 26.05 37.07
N GLY A 775 2.30 25.25 36.27
CA GLY A 775 2.18 25.38 34.83
C GLY A 775 3.28 24.63 34.09
N GLU A 776 4.05 23.77 34.76
CA GLU A 776 5.00 22.86 34.15
C GLU A 776 4.22 21.72 33.47
N LEU A 777 4.66 21.37 32.26
CA LEU A 777 4.05 20.28 31.48
C LEU A 777 4.72 18.96 31.86
N TRP A 778 3.93 18.04 32.37
CA TRP A 778 4.32 16.67 32.69
C TRP A 778 3.84 15.73 31.60
N VAL A 779 4.72 14.81 31.20
CA VAL A 779 4.58 13.94 30.04
C VAL A 779 4.84 12.50 30.45
N VAL A 780 3.90 11.61 30.14
CA VAL A 780 4.11 10.17 30.19
C VAL A 780 4.94 9.77 28.98
N ASN A 781 6.23 9.51 29.23
CA ASN A 781 7.17 9.02 28.23
C ASN A 781 7.19 7.49 28.29
N THR A 782 6.31 6.89 27.50
CA THR A 782 6.13 5.43 27.47
C THR A 782 7.37 4.74 26.93
N ARG A 783 7.99 5.31 25.89
CA ARG A 783 9.17 4.72 25.24
C ARG A 783 10.34 4.56 26.21
N PHE A 784 10.53 5.51 27.13
CA PHE A 784 11.60 5.47 28.15
C PHE A 784 11.11 5.05 29.54
N SER A 785 9.83 4.64 29.67
CA SER A 785 9.25 4.17 30.94
C SER A 785 9.42 5.18 32.08
N CYS A 786 9.18 6.47 31.81
CA CYS A 786 9.38 7.54 32.78
C CYS A 786 8.32 8.65 32.69
N LEU A 787 8.13 9.38 33.79
CA LEU A 787 7.53 10.71 33.73
C LEU A 787 8.63 11.72 33.43
N SER A 788 8.34 12.67 32.54
CA SER A 788 9.28 13.69 32.13
C SER A 788 8.63 15.05 32.01
N THR A 789 9.45 16.10 32.05
CA THR A 789 9.06 17.49 31.77
C THR A 789 9.85 18.02 30.58
N ILE A 790 9.51 19.21 30.11
CA ILE A 790 10.12 19.83 28.92
C ILE A 790 10.86 21.10 29.30
N ASP A 791 12.08 21.26 28.79
CA ASP A 791 12.86 22.50 28.87
C ASP A 791 13.37 22.89 27.46
N ALA A 792 14.17 23.97 27.36
CA ALA A 792 14.66 24.47 26.07
C ALA A 792 15.92 23.75 25.56
N GLU A 793 16.64 23.05 26.43
CA GLU A 793 17.97 22.49 26.14
C GLU A 793 17.91 21.00 25.77
N HIS A 794 16.90 20.28 26.28
CA HIS A 794 16.78 18.84 26.16
C HIS A 794 15.50 18.46 25.41
N SER A 795 15.52 17.30 24.73
CA SER A 795 14.31 16.72 24.15
C SER A 795 13.24 16.44 25.22
N PHE A 796 13.65 15.98 26.40
CA PHE A 796 12.83 15.84 27.59
C PHE A 796 13.74 15.70 28.83
N VAL A 797 13.19 15.97 30.02
CA VAL A 797 13.89 15.84 31.29
C VAL A 797 13.17 14.80 32.16
N PRO A 798 13.74 13.61 32.37
CA PRO A 798 13.16 12.60 33.26
C PRO A 798 13.02 13.15 34.69
N ARG A 799 11.84 12.98 35.28
CA ARG A 799 11.53 13.40 36.66
C ARG A 799 11.27 12.22 37.59
N TRP A 800 10.75 11.12 37.04
CA TRP A 800 10.45 9.92 37.81
C TRP A 800 10.48 8.69 36.91
N THR A 801 10.93 7.57 37.46
CA THR A 801 10.90 6.23 36.85
C THR A 801 10.45 5.23 37.91
N PRO A 802 9.74 4.15 37.54
CA PRO A 802 9.46 3.06 38.47
C PRO A 802 10.77 2.52 39.09
N PRO A 803 10.79 2.13 40.38
CA PRO A 803 12.03 1.76 41.08
C PRO A 803 12.80 0.58 40.47
N TRP A 804 12.11 -0.30 39.75
CA TRP A 804 12.71 -1.46 39.08
C TRP A 804 13.32 -1.15 37.71
N ILE A 805 13.10 0.05 37.16
CA ILE A 805 13.70 0.43 35.87
C ILE A 805 15.18 0.72 36.08
N SER A 806 16.03 -0.20 35.62
CA SER A 806 17.48 -0.15 35.87
C SER A 806 18.22 0.97 35.15
N GLY A 807 17.62 1.54 34.10
CA GLY A 807 18.19 2.65 33.34
C GLY A 807 17.24 3.18 32.27
N LEU A 808 17.47 4.42 31.83
CA LEU A 808 16.71 5.04 30.75
C LEU A 808 17.15 4.48 29.40
N GLY A 809 16.24 3.82 28.70
CA GLY A 809 16.43 3.33 27.35
C GLY A 809 15.12 3.34 26.56
N PRO A 810 15.15 3.53 25.22
CA PRO A 810 13.96 3.64 24.38
C PRO A 810 13.34 2.28 24.06
N GLU A 811 12.98 1.54 25.10
CA GLU A 811 12.67 0.10 25.03
C GLU A 811 11.24 -0.24 25.46
N ASP A 812 10.49 0.74 25.99
CA ASP A 812 9.11 0.58 26.46
C ASP A 812 8.96 -0.66 27.37
N ARG A 813 9.68 -0.65 28.49
CA ARG A 813 9.88 -1.85 29.31
C ARG A 813 8.62 -2.29 30.07
N CYS A 814 7.88 -1.32 30.59
CA CYS A 814 6.69 -1.53 31.41
C CYS A 814 5.39 -1.00 30.78
N HIS A 815 5.49 -0.28 29.67
CA HIS A 815 4.39 0.49 29.10
C HIS A 815 3.74 1.42 30.11
N LEU A 816 4.52 2.38 30.61
CA LEU A 816 3.98 3.49 31.39
C LEU A 816 2.98 4.24 30.53
N ASN A 817 1.72 4.23 30.93
CA ASN A 817 0.61 4.50 30.01
C ASN A 817 -0.18 5.75 30.39
N GLY A 818 -0.41 5.98 31.69
CA GLY A 818 -1.21 7.12 32.13
C GLY A 818 -0.77 7.73 33.45
N MET A 819 -1.29 8.93 33.74
CA MET A 819 -0.96 9.75 34.90
C MET A 819 -2.20 10.48 35.44
N ALA A 820 -2.43 10.35 36.74
CA ALA A 820 -3.45 11.11 37.47
C ALA A 820 -2.82 12.25 38.27
N MET A 821 -3.45 13.41 38.18
CA MET A 821 -3.09 14.58 38.98
C MET A 821 -3.91 14.62 40.26
N ARG A 822 -3.29 14.87 41.42
CA ARG A 822 -3.96 15.14 42.70
C ARG A 822 -3.40 16.43 43.29
N ASP A 823 -4.28 17.30 43.78
CA ASP A 823 -3.90 18.62 44.32
C ASP A 823 -3.03 19.46 43.35
N GLY A 824 -3.25 19.26 42.05
CA GLY A 824 -2.54 19.95 40.97
C GLY A 824 -1.11 19.46 40.73
N LYS A 825 -0.75 18.25 41.16
CA LYS A 825 0.55 17.63 40.89
C LYS A 825 0.38 16.18 40.41
N PRO A 826 1.33 15.62 39.64
CA PRO A 826 1.34 14.18 39.35
C PRO A 826 1.36 13.39 40.65
N LYS A 827 0.53 12.35 40.75
CA LYS A 827 0.42 11.55 41.98
C LYS A 827 0.34 10.07 41.72
N TYR A 828 -0.46 9.65 40.74
CA TYR A 828 -0.60 8.23 40.39
C TYR A 828 -0.25 7.99 38.94
N VAL A 829 0.31 6.83 38.63
CA VAL A 829 0.58 6.38 37.27
C VAL A 829 0.02 5.00 37.02
N SER A 830 -0.39 4.72 35.78
CA SER A 830 -0.75 3.38 35.34
C SER A 830 0.26 2.83 34.35
N MET A 831 0.47 1.52 34.38
CA MET A 831 1.35 0.81 33.45
C MET A 831 0.87 -0.63 33.23
N PHE A 832 1.36 -1.28 32.18
CA PHE A 832 0.86 -2.62 31.80
C PHE A 832 1.60 -3.77 32.47
N SER A 833 2.78 -3.52 33.02
CA SER A 833 3.52 -4.54 33.77
C SER A 833 4.58 -3.98 34.71
N GLU A 834 4.95 -4.76 35.71
CA GLU A 834 6.17 -4.58 36.51
C GLU A 834 7.36 -5.22 35.78
N SER A 835 7.78 -4.65 34.65
CA SER A 835 8.86 -5.19 33.81
C SER A 835 9.98 -4.18 33.60
N ASP A 836 11.22 -4.69 33.65
CA ASP A 836 12.45 -4.00 33.24
C ASP A 836 13.07 -4.59 31.96
N GLN A 837 12.33 -5.46 31.26
CA GLN A 837 12.76 -6.03 29.98
C GLN A 837 12.18 -5.24 28.81
N PRO A 838 12.92 -5.07 27.69
CA PRO A 838 12.40 -4.41 26.49
C PRO A 838 11.05 -4.99 26.08
N GLN A 839 10.03 -4.15 26.01
CA GLN A 839 8.68 -4.55 25.62
C GLN A 839 8.03 -5.67 26.47
N GLY A 840 8.54 -5.93 27.69
CA GLY A 840 8.14 -7.08 28.51
C GLY A 840 6.70 -7.07 29.02
N TRP A 841 5.98 -5.96 28.86
CA TRP A 841 4.55 -5.87 29.10
C TRP A 841 3.69 -6.70 28.11
N ARG A 842 4.20 -7.07 26.93
CA ARG A 842 3.41 -7.79 25.91
C ARG A 842 2.87 -9.13 26.40
N ASP A 843 3.67 -9.85 27.17
CA ASP A 843 3.35 -11.19 27.67
C ASP A 843 2.34 -11.15 28.82
N THR A 844 2.25 -10.00 29.50
CA THR A 844 1.42 -9.81 30.69
C THR A 844 0.26 -8.85 30.46
N LYS A 845 0.10 -8.24 29.28
CA LYS A 845 -0.94 -7.23 28.96
C LYS A 845 -2.36 -7.56 29.43
N ALA A 846 -2.73 -8.83 29.51
CA ALA A 846 -4.05 -9.27 29.96
C ALA A 846 -4.26 -9.16 31.49
N PHE A 847 -3.20 -9.18 32.30
CA PHE A 847 -3.28 -9.29 33.77
C PHE A 847 -2.13 -8.62 34.54
N GLY A 848 -1.14 -8.04 33.88
CA GLY A 848 0.06 -7.47 34.52
C GLY A 848 -0.09 -6.02 34.94
N GLY A 849 -1.16 -5.36 34.53
CA GLY A 849 -1.33 -3.93 34.71
C GLY A 849 -1.46 -3.53 36.18
N LEU A 850 -0.95 -2.35 36.50
CA LEU A 850 -0.93 -1.83 37.87
C LEU A 850 -1.08 -0.31 37.90
N VAL A 851 -1.38 0.20 39.10
CA VAL A 851 -1.32 1.62 39.43
C VAL A 851 -0.37 1.83 40.59
N MET A 852 0.45 2.88 40.51
CA MET A 852 1.47 3.20 41.51
C MET A 852 1.36 4.65 41.97
N ASP A 853 1.62 4.88 43.26
CA ASP A 853 1.87 6.22 43.82
C ASP A 853 3.32 6.63 43.55
N ILE A 854 3.55 7.76 42.88
CA ILE A 854 4.90 8.17 42.48
C ILE A 854 5.73 8.74 43.65
N GLU A 855 5.09 9.14 44.75
CA GLU A 855 5.79 9.71 45.90
C GLU A 855 6.28 8.61 46.84
N SER A 856 5.47 7.59 47.11
CA SER A 856 5.87 6.44 47.94
C SER A 856 6.48 5.29 47.14
N ASN A 857 6.26 5.25 45.81
CA ASN A 857 6.54 4.11 44.93
C ASN A 857 5.81 2.82 45.31
N GLU A 858 4.67 2.94 46.00
CA GLU A 858 3.83 1.80 46.37
C GLU A 858 2.87 1.44 45.23
N ILE A 859 2.75 0.15 44.94
CA ILE A 859 1.73 -0.38 44.03
C ILE A 859 0.39 -0.36 44.78
N LEU A 860 -0.54 0.46 44.31
CA LEU A 860 -1.87 0.64 44.91
C LEU A 860 -2.85 -0.44 44.47
N THR A 861 -2.75 -0.88 43.22
CA THR A 861 -3.55 -1.98 42.67
C THR A 861 -2.79 -2.66 41.55
N SER A 862 -3.04 -3.95 41.33
CA SER A 862 -2.39 -4.78 40.30
C SER A 862 -3.41 -5.75 39.70
N GLY A 863 -3.02 -6.51 38.67
CA GLY A 863 -3.94 -7.43 38.00
C GLY A 863 -4.80 -6.79 36.91
N LEU A 864 -4.57 -5.52 36.59
CA LEU A 864 -5.41 -4.76 35.67
C LEU A 864 -5.15 -5.16 34.21
N CYS A 865 -6.20 -5.17 33.42
CA CYS A 865 -6.11 -5.48 32.00
C CYS A 865 -5.91 -4.20 31.19
N MET A 866 -4.64 -3.90 30.86
CA MET A 866 -4.25 -2.72 30.09
C MET A 866 -4.81 -1.39 30.65
N PRO A 867 -4.39 -0.95 31.85
CA PRO A 867 -4.97 0.21 32.53
C PRO A 867 -4.62 1.56 31.86
N HIS A 868 -5.64 2.32 31.43
CA HIS A 868 -5.50 3.64 30.79
C HIS A 868 -6.12 4.78 31.59
N SER A 869 -5.62 5.99 31.33
CA SER A 869 -6.17 7.28 31.73
C SER A 869 -6.64 7.34 33.19
N PRO A 870 -5.76 7.07 34.18
CA PRO A 870 -6.13 7.20 35.58
C PRO A 870 -6.47 8.68 35.87
N ARG A 871 -7.54 8.91 36.64
CA ARG A 871 -8.00 10.26 37.00
C ARG A 871 -8.43 10.32 38.45
N TRP A 872 -7.92 11.31 39.17
CA TRP A 872 -8.46 11.68 40.48
C TRP A 872 -9.65 12.62 40.30
N TYR A 873 -10.83 12.21 40.75
CA TYR A 873 -12.04 13.00 40.63
C TYR A 873 -13.00 12.71 41.80
N ARG A 874 -13.65 13.72 42.37
CA ARG A 874 -14.55 13.57 43.54
C ARG A 874 -13.94 12.72 44.67
N ASP A 875 -12.67 12.98 44.99
CA ASP A 875 -11.89 12.26 46.02
C ASP A 875 -11.75 10.75 45.79
N GLN A 876 -11.82 10.32 44.52
CA GLN A 876 -11.72 8.93 44.11
C GLN A 876 -10.78 8.77 42.91
N LEU A 877 -10.14 7.61 42.82
CA LEU A 877 -9.30 7.25 41.68
C LEU A 877 -10.10 6.42 40.69
N PHE A 878 -10.34 6.97 39.51
CA PHE A 878 -10.97 6.28 38.38
C PHE A 878 -9.90 5.77 37.41
N ILE A 879 -10.19 4.65 36.75
CA ILE A 879 -9.30 4.06 35.75
C ILE A 879 -10.08 3.30 34.69
N LEU A 880 -9.51 3.21 33.49
CA LEU A 880 -10.06 2.42 32.39
C LEU A 880 -9.33 1.08 32.30
N GLU A 881 -10.03 -0.04 32.45
CA GLU A 881 -9.47 -1.37 32.15
C GLU A 881 -9.78 -1.73 30.70
N SER A 882 -8.94 -1.22 29.81
CA SER A 882 -9.24 -1.17 28.38
C SER A 882 -9.35 -2.54 27.72
N GLY A 883 -8.62 -3.53 28.22
CA GLY A 883 -8.75 -4.90 27.73
C GLY A 883 -10.03 -5.61 28.18
N LYS A 884 -10.77 -5.04 29.14
CA LYS A 884 -12.13 -5.46 29.54
C LYS A 884 -13.22 -4.54 29.00
N GLY A 885 -12.85 -3.35 28.53
CA GLY A 885 -13.79 -2.31 28.09
C GLY A 885 -14.58 -1.72 29.26
N THR A 886 -13.97 -1.51 30.42
CA THR A 886 -14.67 -1.04 31.63
C THR A 886 -14.12 0.27 32.18
N LEU A 887 -15.02 1.10 32.71
CA LEU A 887 -14.71 2.19 33.63
C LEU A 887 -14.78 1.62 35.07
N SER A 888 -13.70 1.75 35.82
CA SER A 888 -13.56 1.22 37.17
C SER A 888 -13.13 2.32 38.16
N ARG A 889 -13.42 2.12 39.44
CA ARG A 889 -12.87 2.89 40.56
C ARG A 889 -11.90 2.01 41.35
N VAL A 890 -10.79 2.59 41.79
CA VAL A 890 -9.82 1.94 42.69
C VAL A 890 -10.12 2.37 44.12
N ASP A 891 -10.31 1.41 45.01
CA ASP A 891 -10.30 1.64 46.45
C ASP A 891 -8.84 1.67 46.93
N LEU A 892 -8.40 2.81 47.47
CA LEU A 892 -7.02 3.01 47.88
C LEU A 892 -6.65 2.28 49.18
N ASP A 893 -7.63 1.94 50.01
CA ASP A 893 -7.38 1.25 51.28
C ASP A 893 -7.23 -0.25 51.09
N SER A 894 -8.04 -0.85 50.20
CA SER A 894 -8.04 -2.28 49.91
C SER A 894 -7.22 -2.67 48.67
N GLY A 895 -6.99 -1.73 47.75
CA GLY A 895 -6.38 -1.98 46.43
C GLY A 895 -7.30 -2.68 45.43
N GLU A 896 -8.56 -2.94 45.80
CA GLU A 896 -9.55 -3.58 44.94
C GLU A 896 -10.10 -2.61 43.89
N THR A 897 -10.50 -3.16 42.74
CA THR A 897 -11.15 -2.39 41.68
C THR A 897 -12.64 -2.74 41.55
N GLU A 898 -13.47 -1.71 41.60
CA GLU A 898 -14.91 -1.81 41.40
C GLU A 898 -15.26 -1.36 39.97
N THR A 899 -15.84 -2.26 39.17
CA THR A 899 -16.35 -1.90 37.85
C THR A 899 -17.63 -1.08 37.98
N ILE A 900 -17.61 0.15 37.46
CA ILE A 900 -18.78 1.02 37.41
C ILE A 900 -19.64 0.66 36.19
N THR A 901 -19.03 0.58 35.01
CA THR A 901 -19.78 0.34 33.76
C THR A 901 -18.91 -0.36 32.74
N LYS A 902 -19.50 -1.31 32.01
CA LYS A 902 -18.91 -1.92 30.81
C LYS A 902 -19.37 -1.16 29.57
N LEU A 903 -18.44 -0.87 28.67
CA LEU A 903 -18.61 -0.07 27.47
C LEU A 903 -18.31 -0.91 26.23
N PRO A 904 -18.96 -0.62 25.08
CA PRO A 904 -18.87 -1.45 23.87
C PRO A 904 -17.63 -1.10 23.03
N GLY A 905 -16.43 -1.16 23.61
CA GLY A 905 -15.19 -0.83 22.90
C GLY A 905 -13.96 -0.81 23.80
N PHE A 906 -12.79 -0.62 23.18
CA PHE A 906 -11.53 -0.50 23.90
C PHE A 906 -11.44 0.91 24.51
N THR A 907 -11.54 1.03 25.83
CA THR A 907 -11.65 2.33 26.51
C THR A 907 -10.31 3.09 26.52
N ARG A 908 -10.28 4.35 26.08
CA ARG A 908 -9.10 5.24 26.13
C ARG A 908 -9.55 6.70 26.27
N GLY A 909 -8.79 7.50 27.01
CA GLY A 909 -9.17 8.87 27.32
C GLY A 909 -10.32 8.93 28.33
N LEU A 910 -10.11 9.68 29.40
CA LEU A 910 -11.10 9.88 30.46
C LEU A 910 -11.13 11.34 30.90
N ALA A 911 -12.33 11.93 30.83
CA ALA A 911 -12.59 13.27 31.33
C ALA A 911 -13.94 13.33 32.06
N PHE A 912 -14.22 14.44 32.74
CA PHE A 912 -15.44 14.59 33.55
C PHE A 912 -16.15 15.92 33.28
N ILE A 913 -17.48 15.86 33.30
CA ILE A 913 -18.38 17.02 33.30
C ILE A 913 -19.36 16.85 34.45
N GLY A 914 -19.09 17.48 35.59
CA GLY A 914 -19.96 17.41 36.76
C GLY A 914 -20.11 15.97 37.29
N ARG A 915 -21.27 15.34 37.07
CA ARG A 915 -21.49 13.94 37.47
C ARG A 915 -21.23 12.92 36.37
N TYR A 916 -20.90 13.39 35.17
CA TYR A 916 -20.74 12.53 34.01
C TYR A 916 -19.26 12.24 33.75
N ALA A 917 -18.93 10.97 33.58
CA ALA A 917 -17.67 10.53 33.01
C ALA A 917 -17.80 10.47 31.48
N ILE A 918 -16.80 11.00 30.79
CA ILE A 918 -16.69 11.03 29.35
C ILE A 918 -15.56 10.08 28.96
N VAL A 919 -15.88 9.00 28.28
CA VAL A 919 -14.96 7.90 27.98
C VAL A 919 -14.83 7.72 26.48
N GLY A 920 -13.60 7.73 25.97
CA GLY A 920 -13.33 7.43 24.57
C GLY A 920 -13.29 5.93 24.34
N LEU A 921 -13.76 5.48 23.19
CA LEU A 921 -13.76 4.08 22.76
C LEU A 921 -13.05 3.96 21.41
N SER A 922 -12.30 2.87 21.27
CA SER A 922 -11.61 2.48 20.04
C SER A 922 -12.03 1.08 19.61
N GLN A 923 -11.97 0.81 18.31
CA GLN A 923 -12.06 -0.55 17.80
C GLN A 923 -10.75 -1.31 18.11
N VAL A 924 -10.85 -2.62 18.35
CA VAL A 924 -9.69 -3.46 18.71
C VAL A 924 -9.05 -4.05 17.45
N ARG A 925 -7.73 -3.87 17.28
CA ARG A 925 -6.91 -4.54 16.25
C ARG A 925 -6.52 -5.95 16.68
N GLU A 926 -6.99 -6.99 16.00
CA GLU A 926 -6.87 -8.38 16.49
C GLU A 926 -5.42 -8.93 16.54
N SER A 927 -4.49 -8.43 15.73
CA SER A 927 -3.11 -8.94 15.67
C SER A 927 -2.22 -8.57 16.88
N VAL A 928 -2.43 -7.39 17.50
CA VAL A 928 -1.63 -6.91 18.65
C VAL A 928 -2.32 -7.23 19.99
N PHE A 929 -3.66 -7.24 19.98
CA PHE A 929 -4.49 -7.35 21.17
C PHE A 929 -5.09 -8.76 21.37
N ALA A 930 -4.63 -9.76 20.61
CA ALA A 930 -4.99 -11.15 20.84
C ALA A 930 -4.74 -11.56 22.31
N GLY A 931 -5.72 -12.24 22.91
CA GLY A 931 -5.64 -12.78 24.28
C GLY A 931 -6.24 -11.92 25.39
N ILE A 932 -6.85 -10.76 25.08
CA ILE A 932 -7.55 -9.92 26.08
C ILE A 932 -9.06 -10.23 26.11
N PRO A 933 -9.75 -10.07 27.26
CA PRO A 933 -11.17 -10.40 27.41
C PRO A 933 -12.09 -9.79 26.34
N LEU A 934 -11.85 -8.54 25.95
CA LEU A 934 -12.66 -7.82 24.95
C LEU A 934 -12.57 -8.42 23.52
N THR A 935 -11.53 -9.21 23.23
CA THR A 935 -11.39 -9.92 21.93
C THR A 935 -12.12 -11.26 21.89
N GLN A 936 -12.53 -11.79 23.05
CA GLN A 936 -13.21 -13.08 23.16
C GLN A 936 -14.74 -12.98 22.95
N THR A 937 -15.28 -11.76 22.85
CA THR A 937 -16.71 -11.51 22.67
C THR A 937 -17.03 -11.17 21.22
N ASN A 938 -18.18 -11.66 20.73
CA ASN A 938 -18.71 -11.36 19.40
C ASN A 938 -19.52 -10.04 19.34
N GLU A 939 -19.55 -9.26 20.42
CA GLU A 939 -20.26 -7.98 20.47
C GLU A 939 -19.59 -6.94 19.56
N PRO A 940 -20.36 -6.11 18.83
CA PRO A 940 -19.80 -5.03 18.02
C PRO A 940 -19.00 -4.06 18.89
N ARG A 941 -17.77 -3.76 18.46
CA ARG A 941 -16.89 -2.80 19.11
C ARG A 941 -16.99 -1.46 18.37
N HIS A 942 -17.26 -0.39 19.10
CA HIS A 942 -17.49 0.93 18.54
C HIS A 942 -16.32 1.87 18.78
N SER A 943 -16.24 2.91 17.95
CA SER A 943 -15.32 4.04 18.11
C SER A 943 -16.10 5.32 18.41
N GLY A 944 -15.59 6.15 19.31
CA GLY A 944 -16.15 7.46 19.64
C GLY A 944 -16.19 7.76 21.14
N VAL A 945 -17.20 8.50 21.59
CA VAL A 945 -17.29 9.00 22.98
C VAL A 945 -18.58 8.52 23.63
N TRP A 946 -18.47 7.94 24.83
CA TRP A 946 -19.59 7.49 25.65
C TRP A 946 -19.66 8.29 26.94
N ILE A 947 -20.88 8.62 27.36
CA ILE A 947 -21.16 9.41 28.56
C ILE A 947 -21.79 8.49 29.60
N VAL A 948 -21.13 8.33 30.74
CA VAL A 948 -21.59 7.53 31.87
C VAL A 948 -21.98 8.45 33.02
N ASP A 949 -23.18 8.27 33.56
CA ASP A 949 -23.63 8.93 34.77
C ASP A 949 -23.09 8.19 35.99
N LEU A 950 -22.16 8.81 36.73
CA LEU A 950 -21.46 8.19 37.85
C LEU A 950 -22.37 7.83 39.03
N ASP A 951 -23.50 8.54 39.18
CA ASP A 951 -24.41 8.30 40.31
C ASP A 951 -25.32 7.09 40.04
N THR A 952 -25.55 6.75 38.76
CA THR A 952 -26.45 5.65 38.35
C THR A 952 -25.74 4.50 37.66
N ALA A 953 -24.45 4.66 37.31
CA ALA A 953 -23.66 3.73 36.51
C ALA A 953 -24.28 3.39 35.14
N LYS A 954 -25.06 4.31 34.56
CA LYS A 954 -25.72 4.11 33.26
C LYS A 954 -25.06 4.95 32.16
N ILE A 955 -25.04 4.39 30.96
CA ILE A 955 -24.73 5.13 29.74
C ILE A 955 -25.92 6.04 29.42
N VAL A 956 -25.67 7.35 29.33
CA VAL A 956 -26.70 8.38 29.11
C VAL A 956 -26.56 9.11 27.78
N GLY A 957 -25.49 8.86 27.03
CA GLY A 957 -25.32 9.40 25.69
C GLY A 957 -24.06 8.88 25.00
N PHE A 958 -24.00 9.04 23.69
CA PHE A 958 -22.81 8.70 22.91
C PHE A 958 -22.67 9.57 21.65
N VAL A 959 -21.45 9.63 21.14
CA VAL A 959 -21.09 10.03 19.78
C VAL A 959 -20.29 8.87 19.18
N ARG A 960 -20.80 8.24 18.14
CA ARG A 960 -20.21 7.08 17.47
C ARG A 960 -19.75 7.45 16.07
N PHE A 961 -18.57 6.97 15.70
CA PHE A 961 -18.05 7.08 14.35
C PHE A 961 -18.13 5.72 13.65
N ASP A 962 -18.80 5.68 12.50
CA ASP A 962 -19.01 4.45 11.70
C ASP A 962 -18.11 4.41 10.44
N GLY A 963 -17.28 5.44 10.23
CA GLY A 963 -16.37 5.60 9.08
C GLY A 963 -14.88 5.53 9.43
N LEU A 964 -14.10 6.53 9.01
CA LEU A 964 -12.64 6.55 9.11
C LEU A 964 -12.07 6.71 10.52
N VAL A 965 -12.85 7.24 11.48
CA VAL A 965 -12.41 7.40 12.87
C VAL A 965 -12.68 6.12 13.65
N GLN A 966 -11.74 5.18 13.61
CA GLN A 966 -11.87 3.89 14.28
C GLN A 966 -11.21 3.84 15.67
N GLU A 967 -10.55 4.92 16.09
CA GLU A 967 -9.75 4.96 17.31
C GLU A 967 -9.72 6.34 17.94
N VAL A 968 -9.88 6.35 19.26
CA VAL A 968 -9.70 7.48 20.18
C VAL A 968 -8.48 7.22 21.05
N PHE A 969 -7.63 8.23 21.20
CA PHE A 969 -6.39 8.11 21.97
C PHE A 969 -6.51 8.79 23.34
N ASP A 970 -6.80 10.09 23.39
CA ASP A 970 -6.99 10.86 24.62
C ASP A 970 -8.15 11.88 24.49
N LEU A 971 -8.66 12.35 25.63
CA LEU A 971 -9.80 13.27 25.74
C LEU A 971 -9.52 14.41 26.74
N GLN A 972 -9.88 15.64 26.37
CA GLN A 972 -9.88 16.79 27.27
C GLN A 972 -11.16 17.61 27.15
N VAL A 973 -11.76 17.93 28.30
CA VAL A 973 -12.85 18.90 28.40
C VAL A 973 -12.25 20.29 28.55
N ILE A 974 -12.63 21.20 27.67
CA ILE A 974 -12.06 22.55 27.61
C ILE A 974 -13.16 23.62 27.65
N VAL A 975 -12.79 24.80 28.14
CA VAL A 975 -13.68 25.96 28.30
C VAL A 975 -13.13 27.15 27.53
N GLY A 976 -14.01 27.89 26.84
CA GLY A 976 -13.67 29.15 26.20
C GLY A 976 -13.59 30.33 27.20
N ALA A 977 -12.83 31.36 26.85
CA ALA A 977 -12.75 32.64 27.53
C ALA A 977 -14.04 33.43 27.29
N GLY A 978 -14.58 34.04 28.35
CA GLY A 978 -15.87 34.75 28.28
C GLY A 978 -17.02 34.03 28.97
N GLY A 979 -16.78 33.13 29.92
CA GLY A 979 -17.80 32.63 30.86
C GLY A 979 -18.45 33.70 31.78
N ALA A 980 -18.41 34.97 31.39
CA ALA A 980 -19.23 36.03 31.96
C ALA A 980 -20.60 36.01 31.26
N VAL A 981 -21.62 35.92 32.09
CA VAL A 981 -23.03 36.04 31.69
C VAL A 981 -23.30 37.46 31.20
N ASP A 982 -23.96 37.59 30.05
CA ASP A 982 -24.49 38.87 29.58
C ASP A 982 -25.58 39.40 30.54
N GLU A 983 -26.03 40.64 30.34
CA GLU A 983 -27.05 41.29 31.19
C GLU A 983 -28.41 40.54 31.21
N SER A 984 -28.61 39.56 30.32
CA SER A 984 -29.78 38.68 30.27
C SER A 984 -29.58 37.33 30.97
N GLY A 985 -28.40 37.08 31.55
CA GLY A 985 -28.04 35.81 32.16
C GLY A 985 -27.68 34.72 31.16
N LYS A 986 -27.35 35.06 29.90
CA LYS A 986 -26.86 34.12 28.88
C LYS A 986 -25.35 34.25 28.67
N PRO A 987 -24.58 33.15 28.57
CA PRO A 987 -23.15 33.22 28.25
C PRO A 987 -22.92 33.69 26.80
N SER A 988 -22.10 34.73 26.59
CA SER A 988 -21.69 35.22 25.25
C SER A 988 -20.32 34.65 24.83
N GLY A 989 -20.22 34.05 23.63
CA GLY A 989 -18.96 33.50 23.08
C GLY A 989 -18.63 32.07 23.55
N ARG A 990 -19.40 31.08 23.10
CA ARG A 990 -19.43 29.73 23.71
C ARG A 990 -18.33 28.77 23.26
N HIS A 991 -17.77 28.95 22.07
CA HIS A 991 -17.03 27.87 21.42
C HIS A 991 -15.52 28.09 21.42
N VAL A 992 -14.79 26.98 21.53
CA VAL A 992 -13.36 26.96 21.32
C VAL A 992 -13.05 26.64 19.87
N HIS A 993 -12.14 27.40 19.28
CA HIS A 993 -11.52 27.11 18.00
C HIS A 993 -10.04 26.74 18.17
N LEU A 994 -9.57 25.73 17.45
CA LEU A 994 -8.16 25.37 17.36
C LEU A 994 -7.63 25.87 16.01
N MET A 995 -6.74 26.87 16.05
CA MET A 995 -6.26 27.54 14.83
C MET A 995 -5.20 26.70 14.12
N GLU A 996 -5.40 26.48 12.82
CA GLU A 996 -4.40 25.85 11.95
C GLU A 996 -3.20 26.78 11.71
N LEU A 997 -2.01 26.20 11.58
CA LEU A 997 -0.76 26.95 11.44
C LEU A 997 -0.74 27.81 10.16
N GLU A 998 -1.30 27.29 9.07
CA GLU A 998 -1.31 27.94 7.76
C GLU A 998 -2.38 29.05 7.66
N ASN A 999 -3.26 29.17 8.65
CA ASN A 999 -4.34 30.14 8.63
C ASN A 999 -3.80 31.58 8.66
N GLU A 1000 -4.35 32.46 7.83
CA GLU A 1000 -3.96 33.86 7.76
C GLU A 1000 -4.09 34.60 9.11
N LEU A 1001 -5.08 34.24 9.92
CA LEU A 1001 -5.26 34.79 11.26
C LEU A 1001 -4.16 34.33 12.24
N HIS A 1002 -3.58 33.14 12.04
CA HIS A 1002 -2.40 32.70 12.78
C HIS A 1002 -1.21 33.61 12.44
N ASN A 1003 -0.91 33.76 11.15
CA ASN A 1003 0.20 34.56 10.62
C ASN A 1003 0.15 36.04 11.06
N LYS A 1004 -1.07 36.56 11.25
CA LYS A 1004 -1.32 37.94 11.71
C LYS A 1004 -1.47 38.08 13.22
N SER A 1005 -1.28 37.00 13.99
CA SER A 1005 -1.39 37.02 15.45
C SER A 1005 -0.01 37.08 16.12
N PHE A 1006 0.22 38.17 16.84
CA PHE A 1006 1.46 38.42 17.57
C PHE A 1006 1.19 38.46 19.07
N VAL A 1007 2.10 37.93 19.86
CA VAL A 1007 2.08 38.03 21.33
C VAL A 1007 3.37 38.71 21.75
N VAL A 1008 3.25 39.85 22.41
CA VAL A 1008 4.38 40.62 22.93
C VAL A 1008 4.12 40.97 24.41
N PRO A 1009 5.16 41.19 25.22
CA PRO A 1009 4.98 41.70 26.57
C PRO A 1009 4.17 43.00 26.57
N THR A 1010 3.32 43.19 27.58
CA THR A 1010 2.46 44.38 27.66
C THR A 1010 3.29 45.66 27.73
N GLU A 1011 4.50 45.64 28.32
CA GLU A 1011 5.37 46.83 28.37
C GLU A 1011 5.90 47.24 26.99
N ALA A 1012 5.92 46.31 26.01
CA ALA A 1012 6.36 46.57 24.64
C ALA A 1012 5.26 47.20 23.76
N LEU A 1013 4.00 47.18 24.22
CA LEU A 1013 2.91 47.87 23.55
C LEU A 1013 2.96 49.35 23.97
N ALA A 1014 3.24 50.24 23.02
CA ALA A 1014 3.15 51.68 23.26
C ALA A 1014 1.76 52.00 23.83
N THR A 1015 1.70 52.79 24.91
CA THR A 1015 0.44 53.36 25.39
C THR A 1015 -0.13 54.21 24.27
N ALA A 1016 -1.00 53.62 23.44
CA ALA A 1016 -1.80 54.37 22.51
C ALA A 1016 -2.65 55.32 23.37
N SER A 1017 -2.30 56.60 23.32
CA SER A 1017 -3.10 57.67 23.88
C SER A 1017 -4.52 57.52 23.34
N SER A 1018 -5.48 57.42 24.25
CA SER A 1018 -6.90 57.56 23.94
C SER A 1018 -7.15 58.94 23.34
N ASP A 1019 -7.26 59.00 22.02
CA ASP A 1019 -7.98 60.03 21.27
C ASP A 1019 -8.93 59.33 20.28
#